data_AF-A0A7K9A9S0-F1
#
_entry.id   AF-A0A7K9A9S0-F1
#
_cell.length_a   1.000
_cell.length_b   1.000
_cell.length_c   1.000
_cell.angle_alpha   90.00
_cell.angle_beta   90.00
_cell.angle_gamma   90.00
#
_symmetry.space_group_name_H-M   'P 1'
#
loop_
_entity.id
_entity.type
_entity.pdbx_description
1 polymer ?
#
loop_
_entity_poly.entity_id
_entity_poly.type
_entity_poly.pdbx_seq_one_letter_code
_entity_poly.pdbx_strand_id
1 'polypeptide(L)'
;LIVNIIHSVQGYHSKTIRFLNVAFDSSGDSLLTGDRQGNIYVFDLNGNRFNLVQRTMQACTALAFNLRRKTEFLVALADYSVKCFDTETKELVSWMRGHDSSVSSISVHGSGRYAITTSTDTAQLWDLDTFQRIRKLNVRQSVGIQKVFFLPLSNTILSCFKDNSIFAWEFDTLHCKYQLPTHVEGSVLLYKVFAVTRDGQTFVAGGKSNRLHLWCLVSKQLIRIIQMPEKVRAVRHLEFLPDSFDGGSNQVLGVLSQDNIMRFINIETCKLLFDIGSPEEGISTAVISPNGRYIASVMENGSLNLYSVQAFTQEGNKPPPSTFKVVQDESKYTSETNKLIMKVTPGRSEGPWKSKGSKIQTRLVKLQANTSLENKENELPGGLNKKRLQALLKGFGEYPAKYRMFVWRSLLQLPENHVAFSSLTDKGTHSAFINIQKKYPIKSRKLLRVLQRTLSALAHWSAIFAETPYMPLLAFPFVKLFQNNLLICFEVVATVVVNFCQHWFEYFPNSPVNVLSMMENVLAHHDKELLQHLIKYNVTSQVYAWPLLETLLSEILTREEWLKVFDNIFSNHPSYFLMIVVAYIICSRAHLLQCNQAADFEYFFHHRNNLDITTVIKEAYRLMEATPLDIHPQRMLEDFIPLTKGQYPVFNKYPKFIVDYQAQERERIRQDETEYLRERQLAHESEAKAQEQKAEDEAWYRKQKLLREAEEQRRKMLLEEEDRLAAQRQRLAAVKRELKIKELQLLDASRRRFLSYQQDQLQKELKRLDDEIARKASMREQETAAAVQDLEVRRMELESQRQLFEQHLIKDQEAVTKEMKEKVDAHQRKVDLEDHRVQRWMETDREENQKAQTVAEEGVAKAEQKHIDTDWKLQVLQRLRRDAQDREQCYEEIVKLLHDNRVKEAELLKAMRETEEKKWEDVIQKEAQLEEEQKAAAAADEQRKLFLDDKINDALESAEKLQREDGYFERLHDLKAGHTERGVELQHVPGSGNVCLNDLSALAPSPHMSLDSRRELARQERELMAEVRQLRRRLTSQTKARHSPAHFPATTWT
;
A
#
# COMPACT_ATOMS: atom_id res chain seq x y z
N LEU A 1 25.18 33.00 0.98
CA LEU A 1 23.74 33.38 0.99
C LEU A 1 23.16 33.08 -0.39
N ILE A 2 21.96 32.52 -0.50
CA ILE A 2 21.27 32.32 -1.79
C ILE A 2 20.25 33.45 -2.02
N VAL A 3 19.35 33.64 -1.04
CA VAL A 3 18.22 34.57 -1.12
C VAL A 3 18.07 35.28 0.23
N ASN A 4 17.72 36.57 0.21
CA ASN A 4 17.24 37.33 1.37
C ASN A 4 15.82 37.81 1.06
N ILE A 5 14.86 37.42 1.91
CA ILE A 5 13.43 37.70 1.74
C ILE A 5 13.00 38.74 2.78
N ILE A 6 12.61 39.92 2.31
CA ILE A 6 12.23 41.07 3.14
C ILE A 6 10.75 41.39 2.89
N HIS A 7 9.89 41.19 3.88
CA HIS A 7 8.47 41.57 3.78
C HIS A 7 8.32 43.06 4.14
N SER A 8 7.99 43.90 3.16
CA SER A 8 7.78 45.34 3.36
C SER A 8 6.41 45.78 2.83
N VAL A 9 5.80 46.76 3.50
CA VAL A 9 4.55 47.39 3.03
C VAL A 9 4.89 48.76 2.44
N GLN A 10 4.50 48.99 1.19
CA GLN A 10 4.58 50.31 0.57
C GLN A 10 3.52 51.25 1.16
N GLY A 11 3.96 52.46 1.51
CA GLY A 11 3.15 53.51 2.12
C GLY A 11 4.06 54.66 2.55
N TYR A 12 3.49 55.73 3.10
CA TYR A 12 4.23 56.97 3.44
C TYR A 12 5.42 56.76 4.40
N HIS A 13 5.48 55.67 5.16
CA HIS A 13 6.67 55.21 5.87
C HIS A 13 6.83 53.70 5.58
N SER A 14 7.94 53.29 4.96
CA SER A 14 8.23 51.89 4.66
C SER A 14 8.50 51.10 5.94
N LYS A 15 7.51 50.32 6.38
CA LYS A 15 7.63 49.45 7.56
C LYS A 15 7.86 48.00 7.13
N THR A 16 9.02 47.46 7.47
CA THR A 16 9.33 46.04 7.32
C THR A 16 8.53 45.23 8.34
N ILE A 17 7.74 44.28 7.87
CA ILE A 17 7.08 43.28 8.72
C ILE A 17 8.09 42.17 8.99
N ARG A 18 8.24 41.78 10.26
CA ARG A 18 9.19 40.73 10.65
C ARG A 18 8.55 39.36 10.51
N PHE A 19 9.28 38.42 9.89
CA PHE A 19 9.06 37.00 10.12
C PHE A 19 9.41 36.65 11.58
N LEU A 20 8.78 35.61 12.12
CA LEU A 20 8.99 35.15 13.50
C LEU A 20 9.41 33.68 13.59
N ASN A 21 8.77 32.83 12.78
CA ASN A 21 8.93 31.38 12.82
C ASN A 21 9.01 30.81 11.40
N VAL A 22 9.70 29.68 11.28
CA VAL A 22 10.00 28.98 10.02
C VAL A 22 9.90 27.46 10.25
N ALA A 23 9.48 26.69 9.24
CA ALA A 23 9.57 25.23 9.23
C ALA A 23 9.76 24.72 7.79
N PHE A 24 10.65 23.74 7.58
CA PHE A 24 10.81 23.05 6.29
C PHE A 24 9.83 21.89 6.12
N ASP A 25 9.51 21.55 4.87
CA ASP A 25 8.78 20.34 4.52
C ASP A 25 9.63 19.06 4.63
N SER A 26 9.00 17.89 4.46
CA SER A 26 9.67 16.58 4.52
C SER A 26 10.78 16.38 3.48
N SER A 27 10.65 17.04 2.32
CA SER A 27 11.56 16.97 1.18
C SER A 27 12.77 17.89 1.39
N GLY A 28 12.60 18.98 2.14
CA GLY A 28 13.55 20.09 2.25
C GLY A 28 13.53 21.02 1.02
N ASP A 29 12.43 21.03 0.28
CA ASP A 29 12.23 21.76 -0.98
C ASP A 29 11.15 22.87 -0.84
N SER A 30 10.33 22.81 0.20
CA SER A 30 9.36 23.86 0.56
C SER A 30 9.54 24.37 1.99
N LEU A 31 9.21 25.64 2.21
CA LEU A 31 9.48 26.38 3.44
C LEU A 31 8.24 27.17 3.89
N LEU A 32 7.71 26.83 5.06
CA LEU A 32 6.61 27.53 5.72
C LEU A 32 7.17 28.65 6.62
N THR A 33 6.58 29.84 6.59
CA THR A 33 6.99 30.98 7.42
C THR A 33 5.77 31.70 8.00
N GLY A 34 5.91 32.23 9.23
CA GLY A 34 4.88 33.01 9.90
C GLY A 34 5.37 34.42 10.20
N ASP A 35 4.62 35.44 9.77
CA ASP A 35 4.93 36.84 10.09
C ASP A 35 4.29 37.33 11.40
N ARG A 36 4.70 38.51 11.86
CA ARG A 36 4.20 39.14 13.09
C ARG A 36 2.71 39.54 13.03
N GLN A 37 2.11 39.65 11.86
CA GLN A 37 0.67 39.95 11.69
C GLN A 37 -0.19 38.67 11.64
N GLY A 38 0.43 37.50 11.55
CA GLY A 38 -0.28 36.23 11.38
C GLY A 38 -0.55 35.87 9.92
N ASN A 39 0.15 36.47 8.96
CA ASN A 39 0.17 35.96 7.59
C ASN A 39 1.11 34.75 7.55
N ILE A 40 0.63 33.62 7.04
CA ILE A 40 1.42 32.39 6.88
C ILE A 40 1.71 32.17 5.39
N TYR A 41 2.99 32.10 5.04
CA TYR A 41 3.47 31.96 3.68
C TYR A 41 4.14 30.60 3.48
N VAL A 42 3.92 29.98 2.32
CA VAL A 42 4.71 28.86 1.81
C VAL A 42 5.59 29.37 0.68
N PHE A 43 6.89 29.08 0.75
CA PHE A 43 7.85 29.30 -0.32
C PHE A 43 8.25 27.95 -0.91
N ASP A 44 8.04 27.80 -2.22
CA ASP A 44 8.57 26.70 -3.03
C ASP A 44 9.97 27.13 -3.53
N LEU A 45 11.00 26.40 -3.09
CA LEU A 45 12.40 26.73 -3.39
C LEU A 45 12.82 26.22 -4.77
N ASN A 46 12.14 25.20 -5.31
CA ASN A 46 12.43 24.64 -6.63
C ASN A 46 11.80 25.51 -7.73
N GLY A 47 10.53 25.90 -7.56
CA GLY A 47 9.83 26.81 -8.48
C GLY A 47 10.16 28.30 -8.27
N ASN A 48 10.88 28.66 -7.20
CA ASN A 48 11.14 30.02 -6.76
C ASN A 48 9.84 30.87 -6.66
N ARG A 49 8.84 30.31 -5.99
CA ARG A 49 7.48 30.89 -5.84
C ARG A 49 7.12 31.04 -4.38
N PHE A 50 6.23 31.96 -4.07
CA PHE A 50 5.64 32.07 -2.74
C PHE A 50 4.13 32.23 -2.81
N ASN A 51 3.44 31.61 -1.86
CA ASN A 51 2.00 31.63 -1.71
C ASN A 51 1.66 32.10 -0.29
N LEU A 52 0.85 33.16 -0.18
CA LEU A 52 0.08 33.38 1.04
C LEU A 52 -0.95 32.24 1.13
N VAL A 53 -0.88 31.46 2.21
CA VAL A 53 -1.87 30.41 2.51
C VAL A 53 -3.01 31.02 3.30
N GLN A 54 -2.75 31.42 4.55
CA GLN A 54 -3.78 31.90 5.47
C GLN A 54 -3.36 33.18 6.19
N ARG A 55 -4.36 34.01 6.54
CA ARG A 55 -4.23 35.09 7.52
C ARG A 55 -4.89 34.67 8.83
N THR A 56 -4.11 34.41 9.88
CA THR A 56 -4.61 34.00 11.20
C THR A 56 -4.94 35.18 12.13
N MET A 57 -4.58 36.41 11.71
CA MET A 57 -4.70 37.67 12.47
C MET A 57 -3.97 37.68 13.82
N GLN A 58 -3.09 36.71 14.07
CA GLN A 58 -2.33 36.57 15.32
C GLN A 58 -0.92 36.06 15.04
N ALA A 59 0.06 36.58 15.77
CA ALA A 59 1.45 36.12 15.66
C ALA A 59 1.56 34.61 15.94
N CYS A 60 2.25 33.91 15.03
CA CYS A 60 2.54 32.48 15.16
C CYS A 60 3.66 32.24 16.18
N THR A 61 3.42 31.37 17.16
CA THR A 61 4.38 31.05 18.24
C THR A 61 5.26 29.84 17.91
N ALA A 62 4.75 28.87 17.17
CA ALA A 62 5.49 27.73 16.63
C ALA A 62 4.81 27.17 15.37
N LEU A 63 5.59 26.65 14.43
CA LEU A 63 5.14 25.98 13.21
C LEU A 63 5.58 24.51 13.20
N ALA A 64 4.81 23.64 12.56
CA ALA A 64 5.27 22.31 12.16
C ALA A 64 4.68 21.91 10.81
N PHE A 65 5.54 21.33 9.96
CA PHE A 65 5.17 20.68 8.70
C PHE A 65 5.17 19.15 8.88
N ASN A 66 4.94 18.40 7.80
CA ASN A 66 5.13 16.94 7.71
C ASN A 66 4.15 16.15 8.59
N LEU A 67 2.85 16.41 8.40
CA LEU A 67 1.78 15.54 8.89
C LEU A 67 1.58 14.36 7.93
N ARG A 68 0.71 13.41 8.30
CA ARG A 68 0.43 12.20 7.51
C ARG A 68 -0.05 12.52 6.08
N ARG A 69 -0.75 13.64 5.91
CA ARG A 69 -1.07 14.27 4.63
C ARG A 69 -0.03 15.37 4.39
N LYS A 70 0.68 15.31 3.25
CA LYS A 70 1.80 16.22 2.94
C LYS A 70 1.39 17.68 2.75
N THR A 71 0.13 17.92 2.42
CA THR A 71 -0.47 19.24 2.23
C THR A 71 -0.83 19.93 3.55
N GLU A 72 -0.92 19.20 4.66
CA GLU A 72 -1.38 19.75 5.93
C GLU A 72 -0.23 20.20 6.84
N PHE A 73 -0.43 21.31 7.56
CA PHE A 73 0.55 21.87 8.50
C PHE A 73 -0.10 22.42 9.77
N LEU A 74 0.68 22.53 10.85
CA LEU A 74 0.24 23.03 12.16
C LEU A 74 0.80 24.42 12.47
N VAL A 75 -0.07 25.28 12.98
CA VAL A 75 0.24 26.64 13.42
C VAL A 75 -0.20 26.83 14.87
N ALA A 76 0.73 27.02 15.80
CA ALA A 76 0.43 27.48 17.14
C ALA A 76 0.32 29.01 17.18
N LEU A 77 -0.70 29.52 17.86
CA LEU A 77 -1.05 30.95 17.89
C LEU A 77 -1.02 31.53 19.29
N ALA A 78 -0.98 32.87 19.35
CA ALA A 78 -1.02 33.63 20.59
C ALA A 78 -2.31 33.44 21.41
N ASP A 79 -3.42 33.00 20.80
CA ASP A 79 -4.67 32.57 21.48
C ASP A 79 -4.60 31.19 22.17
N TYR A 80 -3.41 30.59 22.25
CA TYR A 80 -3.12 29.28 22.83
C TYR A 80 -3.77 28.09 22.10
N SER A 81 -4.40 28.33 20.94
CA SER A 81 -4.86 27.27 20.04
C SER A 81 -3.76 26.84 19.06
N VAL A 82 -3.86 25.60 18.59
CA VAL A 82 -3.06 25.06 17.50
C VAL A 82 -4.00 24.69 16.37
N LYS A 83 -3.85 25.33 15.21
CA LYS A 83 -4.74 25.18 14.05
C LYS A 83 -4.05 24.37 12.98
N CYS A 84 -4.81 23.50 12.31
CA CYS A 84 -4.34 22.72 11.16
C CYS A 84 -4.96 23.29 9.88
N PHE A 85 -4.11 23.59 8.91
CA PHE A 85 -4.48 24.15 7.61
C PHE A 85 -3.90 23.29 6.49
N ASP A 86 -4.55 23.30 5.34
CA ASP A 86 -4.05 22.68 4.10
C ASP A 86 -3.36 23.74 3.22
N THR A 87 -2.25 23.42 2.55
CA THR A 87 -1.51 24.34 1.68
C THR A 87 -2.13 24.54 0.30
N GLU A 88 -2.85 23.55 -0.22
CA GLU A 88 -3.45 23.55 -1.55
C GLU A 88 -4.83 24.20 -1.52
N THR A 89 -5.73 23.73 -0.63
CA THR A 89 -7.08 24.34 -0.50
C THR A 89 -7.06 25.65 0.26
N LYS A 90 -6.05 25.86 1.12
CA LYS A 90 -5.91 27.00 2.05
C LYS A 90 -6.96 27.05 3.17
N GLU A 91 -7.74 25.98 3.34
CA GLU A 91 -8.81 25.91 4.33
C GLU A 91 -8.33 25.46 5.72
N LEU A 92 -9.14 25.76 6.74
CA LEU A 92 -8.93 25.28 8.11
C LEU A 92 -9.46 23.84 8.22
N VAL A 93 -8.57 22.86 8.18
CA VAL A 93 -8.91 21.43 8.35
C VAL A 93 -9.46 21.16 9.74
N SER A 94 -8.80 21.68 10.79
CA SER A 94 -9.23 21.50 12.18
C SER A 94 -8.51 22.43 13.16
N TRP A 95 -8.91 22.43 14.43
CA TRP A 95 -8.24 23.17 15.49
C TRP A 95 -8.27 22.46 16.84
N MET A 96 -7.18 22.62 17.59
CA MET A 96 -6.91 22.00 18.87
C MET A 96 -6.82 23.10 19.95
N ARG A 97 -7.60 22.97 21.03
CA ARG A 97 -7.54 23.83 22.23
C ARG A 97 -7.46 22.98 23.50
N GLY A 98 -6.83 23.54 24.54
CA GLY A 98 -6.68 22.87 25.83
C GLY A 98 -5.38 23.22 26.57
N HIS A 99 -4.49 23.99 25.94
CA HIS A 99 -3.40 24.69 26.61
C HIS A 99 -3.93 25.96 27.26
N ASP A 100 -3.51 26.18 28.51
CA ASP A 100 -3.90 27.31 29.35
C ASP A 100 -2.87 28.46 29.27
N SER A 101 -1.85 28.29 28.43
CA SER A 101 -0.72 29.20 28.21
C SER A 101 -0.10 28.97 26.83
N SER A 102 0.65 29.95 26.31
CA SER A 102 1.21 29.95 24.95
C SER A 102 2.04 28.70 24.65
N VAL A 103 1.79 28.09 23.50
CA VAL A 103 2.53 26.91 23.00
C VAL A 103 3.91 27.35 22.52
N SER A 104 4.95 26.79 23.13
CA SER A 104 6.37 27.09 22.90
C SER A 104 7.02 26.19 21.85
N SER A 105 6.50 24.99 21.62
CA SER A 105 6.97 24.09 20.56
C SER A 105 5.91 23.07 20.15
N ILE A 106 6.05 22.59 18.91
CA ILE A 106 5.29 21.48 18.33
C ILE A 106 6.33 20.44 17.88
N SER A 107 6.06 19.16 18.15
CA SER A 107 6.85 18.03 17.65
C SER A 107 5.90 17.01 17.02
N VAL A 108 6.15 16.65 15.76
CA VAL A 108 5.35 15.64 15.03
C VAL A 108 6.11 14.31 15.04
N HIS A 109 5.39 13.21 15.21
CA HIS A 109 5.93 11.85 15.18
C HIS A 109 6.34 11.45 13.76
N GLY A 110 7.31 10.53 13.62
CA GLY A 110 7.81 10.07 12.31
C GLY A 110 6.77 9.42 11.39
N SER A 111 5.60 9.05 11.91
CA SER A 111 4.46 8.55 11.11
C SER A 111 3.50 9.65 10.61
N GLY A 112 3.72 10.91 10.97
CA GLY A 112 2.84 12.04 10.63
C GLY A 112 1.46 12.03 11.33
N ARG A 113 1.10 10.95 12.07
CA ARG A 113 -0.21 10.80 12.73
C ARG A 113 -0.30 11.47 14.10
N TYR A 114 0.80 11.66 14.82
CA TYR A 114 0.76 12.15 16.20
C TYR A 114 1.56 13.44 16.37
N ALA A 115 1.04 14.37 17.16
CA ALA A 115 1.74 15.61 17.54
C ALA A 115 1.78 15.80 19.05
N ILE A 116 2.90 16.29 19.57
CA ILE A 116 3.06 16.79 20.93
C ILE A 116 3.21 18.29 20.86
N THR A 117 2.37 19.00 21.61
CA THR A 117 2.43 20.46 21.78
C THR A 117 2.82 20.78 23.22
N THR A 118 3.74 21.73 23.42
CA THR A 118 4.18 22.11 24.77
C THR A 118 3.86 23.57 25.07
N SER A 119 3.29 23.85 26.24
CA SER A 119 3.37 25.16 26.88
C SER A 119 4.21 25.06 28.16
N THR A 120 4.41 26.18 28.86
CA THR A 120 5.22 26.27 30.10
C THR A 120 4.80 25.29 31.20
N ASP A 121 3.51 24.92 31.20
CA ASP A 121 2.81 24.27 32.32
C ASP A 121 2.31 22.87 31.95
N THR A 122 2.04 22.60 30.66
CA THR A 122 1.43 21.35 30.19
C THR A 122 1.99 20.93 28.83
N ALA A 123 2.16 19.63 28.63
CA ALA A 123 2.38 19.05 27.31
C ALA A 123 1.16 18.20 26.92
N GLN A 124 0.74 18.25 25.65
CA GLN A 124 -0.48 17.61 25.19
C GLN A 124 -0.19 16.79 23.94
N LEU A 125 -0.65 15.54 23.95
CA LEU A 125 -0.49 14.57 22.88
C LEU A 125 -1.80 14.48 22.11
N TRP A 126 -1.71 14.64 20.79
CA TRP A 126 -2.83 14.70 19.86
C TRP A 126 -2.71 13.59 18.81
N ASP A 127 -3.86 13.02 18.44
CA ASP A 127 -4.01 12.23 17.22
C ASP A 127 -4.46 13.17 16.10
N LEU A 128 -3.70 13.23 15.01
CA LEU A 128 -3.94 14.12 13.88
C LEU A 128 -4.94 13.52 12.88
N ASP A 129 -5.19 12.21 12.91
CA ASP A 129 -6.26 11.61 12.10
C ASP A 129 -7.65 12.05 12.61
N THR A 130 -7.76 12.49 13.88
CA THR A 130 -9.03 12.92 14.52
C THR A 130 -8.99 14.33 15.13
N PHE A 131 -7.81 14.94 15.22
CA PHE A 131 -7.49 16.17 15.96
C PHE A 131 -7.88 16.16 17.45
N GLN A 132 -8.07 14.97 18.04
CA GLN A 132 -8.43 14.82 19.45
C GLN A 132 -7.20 14.68 20.36
N ARG A 133 -7.33 15.18 21.60
CA ARG A 133 -6.28 15.05 22.62
C ARG A 133 -6.31 13.66 23.26
N ILE A 134 -5.30 12.85 22.98
CA ILE A 134 -5.10 11.54 23.59
C ILE A 134 -4.79 11.69 25.10
N ARG A 135 -3.84 12.57 25.45
CA ARG A 135 -3.38 12.78 26.83
C ARG A 135 -2.98 14.25 27.09
N LYS A 136 -3.21 14.72 28.32
CA LYS A 136 -2.64 15.97 28.87
C LYS A 136 -1.65 15.60 29.98
N LEU A 137 -0.37 15.83 29.76
CA LEU A 137 0.70 15.65 30.73
C LEU A 137 0.79 16.93 31.58
N ASN A 138 0.12 16.90 32.73
CA ASN A 138 0.18 17.94 33.75
C ASN A 138 1.38 17.69 34.67
N VAL A 139 2.21 18.71 34.88
CA VAL A 139 3.35 18.66 35.80
C VAL A 139 3.04 19.51 37.03
N ARG A 140 3.49 19.09 38.22
CA ARG A 140 3.37 19.94 39.42
C ARG A 140 4.07 21.28 39.19
N GLN A 141 3.44 22.37 39.61
CA GLN A 141 3.86 23.76 39.35
C GLN A 141 5.33 24.06 39.71
N SER A 142 5.91 23.30 40.66
CA SER A 142 7.30 23.42 41.11
C SER A 142 8.37 22.95 40.12
N VAL A 143 8.07 22.04 39.18
CA VAL A 143 9.11 21.40 38.33
C VAL A 143 9.13 21.99 36.92
N GLY A 144 7.95 22.14 36.28
CA GLY A 144 7.76 22.84 35.00
C GLY A 144 8.42 22.19 33.76
N ILE A 145 7.76 22.33 32.61
CA ILE A 145 8.25 21.79 31.33
C ILE A 145 9.15 22.84 30.64
N GLN A 146 10.19 22.38 29.94
CA GLN A 146 10.92 23.17 28.94
C GLN A 146 10.53 22.75 27.52
N LYS A 147 10.63 21.45 27.19
CA LYS A 147 10.32 20.88 25.87
C LYS A 147 9.95 19.40 26.01
N VAL A 148 9.04 18.90 25.15
CA VAL A 148 8.67 17.48 25.06
C VAL A 148 8.69 17.06 23.60
N PHE A 149 9.60 16.14 23.32
CA PHE A 149 10.02 15.58 22.04
C PHE A 149 9.36 14.28 21.57
N PHE A 150 9.07 14.09 20.28
CA PHE A 150 9.22 12.75 19.70
C PHE A 150 10.68 12.46 19.36
N LEU A 151 11.16 11.25 19.67
CA LEU A 151 12.48 10.79 19.28
C LEU A 151 12.44 10.22 17.84
N PRO A 152 13.27 10.72 16.89
CA PRO A 152 13.27 10.22 15.52
C PRO A 152 13.40 8.69 15.42
N LEU A 153 12.67 8.10 14.47
CA LEU A 153 12.68 6.66 14.15
C LEU A 153 12.34 5.72 15.32
N SER A 154 11.71 6.19 16.41
CA SER A 154 11.31 5.31 17.53
C SER A 154 10.02 5.73 18.23
N ASN A 155 9.34 4.75 18.84
CA ASN A 155 8.19 4.97 19.74
C ASN A 155 8.63 5.48 21.13
N THR A 156 9.45 6.54 21.18
CA THR A 156 9.97 7.13 22.42
C THR A 156 9.70 8.64 22.45
N ILE A 157 9.19 9.12 23.59
CA ILE A 157 9.02 10.54 23.90
C ILE A 157 10.13 10.97 24.87
N LEU A 158 10.79 12.10 24.61
CA LEU A 158 11.71 12.73 25.58
C LEU A 158 11.07 13.94 26.22
N SER A 159 10.96 13.98 27.56
CA SER A 159 10.49 15.16 28.30
C SER A 159 11.63 15.81 29.07
N CYS A 160 11.88 17.10 28.81
CA CYS A 160 12.92 17.90 29.47
C CYS A 160 12.30 18.95 30.39
N PHE A 161 12.74 18.97 31.64
CA PHE A 161 12.17 19.78 32.73
C PHE A 161 13.10 20.94 33.15
N LYS A 162 12.60 21.90 33.96
CA LYS A 162 13.38 23.09 34.38
C LYS A 162 14.43 22.80 35.46
N ASP A 163 14.31 21.66 36.15
CA ASP A 163 15.30 21.11 37.10
C ASP A 163 16.48 20.42 36.41
N ASN A 164 16.49 20.37 35.08
CA ASN A 164 17.40 19.61 34.20
C ASN A 164 17.15 18.10 34.13
N SER A 165 16.11 17.57 34.80
CA SER A 165 15.73 16.17 34.63
C SER A 165 15.25 15.92 33.20
N ILE A 166 15.68 14.79 32.63
CA ILE A 166 15.28 14.34 31.29
C ILE A 166 14.83 12.88 31.40
N PHE A 167 13.57 12.63 31.04
CA PHE A 167 12.95 11.31 31.10
C PHE A 167 12.55 10.84 29.70
N ALA A 168 12.79 9.56 29.43
CA ALA A 168 12.38 8.88 28.21
C ALA A 168 11.16 8.00 28.50
N TRP A 169 10.06 8.22 27.76
CA TRP A 169 8.79 7.52 27.90
C TRP A 169 8.51 6.72 26.64
N GLU A 170 7.87 5.57 26.79
CA GLU A 170 7.33 4.82 25.67
C GLU A 170 6.09 5.51 25.11
N PHE A 171 5.98 5.64 23.78
CA PHE A 171 4.85 6.34 23.17
C PHE A 171 3.50 5.67 23.48
N ASP A 172 3.41 4.35 23.25
CA ASP A 172 2.15 3.61 23.26
C ASP A 172 1.59 3.40 24.67
N THR A 173 2.46 3.17 25.66
CA THR A 173 2.09 2.90 27.06
C THR A 173 2.19 4.13 27.97
N LEU A 174 3.00 5.13 27.57
CA LEU A 174 3.44 6.26 28.40
C LEU A 174 4.10 5.83 29.73
N HIS A 175 4.75 4.66 29.75
CA HIS A 175 5.62 4.26 30.84
C HIS A 175 7.03 4.86 30.68
N CYS A 176 7.64 5.28 31.80
CA CYS A 176 9.02 5.77 31.83
C CYS A 176 10.00 4.61 31.59
N LYS A 177 10.70 4.62 30.45
CA LYS A 177 11.69 3.59 30.07
C LYS A 177 13.04 3.80 30.76
N TYR A 178 13.43 5.06 30.98
CA TYR A 178 14.63 5.46 31.73
C TYR A 178 14.66 6.98 31.97
N GLN A 179 15.42 7.39 32.99
CA GLN A 179 15.88 8.77 33.18
C GLN A 179 17.33 8.87 32.65
N LEU A 180 17.71 9.99 32.03
CA LEU A 180 19.12 10.24 31.69
C LEU A 180 19.88 10.78 32.92
N PRO A 181 21.15 10.38 33.11
CA PRO A 181 21.94 10.82 34.25
C PRO A 181 22.23 12.32 34.18
N THR A 182 21.73 13.05 35.18
CA THR A 182 22.01 14.46 35.41
C THR A 182 23.33 14.62 36.16
N HIS A 183 24.39 15.08 35.48
CA HIS A 183 25.66 15.39 36.16
C HIS A 183 25.51 16.64 37.04
N VAL A 184 25.90 16.52 38.32
CA VAL A 184 25.86 17.60 39.31
C VAL A 184 27.28 17.91 39.79
N GLU A 185 27.94 18.87 39.14
CA GLU A 185 29.21 19.43 39.60
C GLU A 185 29.22 20.96 39.49
N GLY A 186 29.20 21.63 40.63
CA GLY A 186 29.62 23.03 40.84
C GLY A 186 28.84 24.16 40.15
N SER A 187 28.04 23.90 39.12
CA SER A 187 27.37 24.94 38.32
C SER A 187 25.87 24.69 38.17
N VAL A 188 25.10 25.78 38.26
CA VAL A 188 23.66 25.79 37.98
C VAL A 188 23.44 25.68 36.46
N LEU A 189 23.54 24.44 35.95
CA LEU A 189 23.07 24.08 34.63
C LEU A 189 21.57 24.41 34.55
N LEU A 190 21.15 25.01 33.44
CA LEU A 190 19.75 25.33 33.16
C LEU A 190 19.52 25.13 31.66
N TYR A 191 19.19 23.88 31.31
CA TYR A 191 18.87 23.52 29.94
C TYR A 191 17.59 24.22 29.46
N LYS A 192 17.62 24.67 28.21
CA LYS A 192 16.53 25.33 27.50
C LYS A 192 16.38 24.82 26.06
N VAL A 193 17.48 24.40 25.45
CA VAL A 193 17.56 23.99 24.05
C VAL A 193 18.03 22.56 23.94
N PHE A 194 17.39 21.81 23.05
CA PHE A 194 17.50 20.37 22.94
C PHE A 194 17.41 19.96 21.47
N ALA A 195 18.37 19.14 21.05
CA ALA A 195 18.47 18.60 19.70
C ALA A 195 18.84 17.11 19.74
N VAL A 196 18.44 16.36 18.71
CA VAL A 196 18.78 14.94 18.55
C VAL A 196 19.12 14.67 17.09
N THR A 197 20.05 13.75 16.85
CA THR A 197 20.32 13.18 15.53
C THR A 197 19.08 12.52 14.92
N ARG A 198 19.01 12.47 13.58
CA ARG A 198 17.85 11.90 12.86
C ARG A 198 17.75 10.37 13.01
N ASP A 199 18.84 9.72 13.41
CA ASP A 199 18.86 8.30 13.79
C ASP A 199 18.34 8.02 15.22
N GLY A 200 18.03 9.06 16.01
CA GLY A 200 17.55 8.92 17.39
C GLY A 200 18.60 8.45 18.41
N GLN A 201 19.89 8.37 18.05
CA GLN A 201 20.92 7.81 18.93
C GLN A 201 21.62 8.83 19.84
N THR A 202 21.79 10.08 19.41
CA THR A 202 22.56 11.11 20.14
C THR A 202 21.68 12.29 20.50
N PHE A 203 21.62 12.62 21.80
CA PHE A 203 20.87 13.75 22.34
C PHE A 203 21.80 14.82 22.91
N VAL A 204 21.50 16.09 22.65
CA VAL A 204 22.25 17.25 23.12
C VAL A 204 21.35 18.19 23.90
N ALA A 205 21.80 18.64 25.07
CA ALA A 205 21.18 19.72 25.83
C ALA A 205 22.14 20.90 26.03
N GLY A 206 21.58 22.10 25.96
CA GLY A 206 22.26 23.38 26.22
C GLY A 206 21.29 24.42 26.74
N GLY A 207 21.78 25.63 27.03
CA GLY A 207 20.93 26.71 27.53
C GLY A 207 21.73 27.86 28.12
N LYS A 208 21.56 28.13 29.42
CA LYS A 208 22.26 29.24 30.11
C LYS A 208 23.76 28.99 30.33
N SER A 209 24.26 27.78 30.10
CA SER A 209 25.67 27.40 30.22
C SER A 209 26.41 27.52 28.88
N ASN A 210 27.72 27.82 28.94
CA ASN A 210 28.62 27.67 27.80
C ASN A 210 29.00 26.20 27.51
N ARG A 211 28.54 25.27 28.34
CA ARG A 211 28.72 23.82 28.19
C ARG A 211 27.47 23.20 27.56
N LEU A 212 27.70 22.41 26.51
CA LEU A 212 26.74 21.51 25.88
C LEU A 212 27.00 20.09 26.39
N HIS A 213 25.95 19.41 26.84
CA HIS A 213 26.02 18.03 27.33
C HIS A 213 25.45 17.09 26.28
N LEU A 214 26.11 15.95 26.07
CA LEU A 214 25.91 15.10 24.90
C LEU A 214 25.82 13.62 25.32
N TRP A 215 24.63 13.02 25.21
CA TRP A 215 24.33 11.66 25.67
C TRP A 215 24.07 10.70 24.51
N CYS A 216 24.44 9.44 24.70
CA CYS A 216 23.95 8.34 23.88
C CYS A 216 22.63 7.84 24.48
N LEU A 217 21.57 7.82 23.69
CA LEU A 217 20.27 7.30 24.12
C LEU A 217 20.23 5.76 24.12
N VAL A 218 21.12 5.11 23.37
CA VAL A 218 21.25 3.64 23.34
C VAL A 218 21.95 3.12 24.61
N SER A 219 23.12 3.67 24.97
CA SER A 219 23.83 3.30 26.21
C SER A 219 23.31 4.04 27.46
N LYS A 220 22.47 5.07 27.29
CA LYS A 220 21.88 5.93 28.34
C LYS A 220 22.93 6.72 29.14
N GLN A 221 24.14 6.89 28.61
CA GLN A 221 25.28 7.54 29.27
C GLN A 221 25.63 8.87 28.61
N LEU A 222 26.23 9.77 29.38
CA LEU A 222 26.85 11.01 28.89
C LEU A 222 28.14 10.65 28.14
N ILE A 223 28.19 10.89 26.83
CA ILE A 223 29.38 10.64 25.98
C ILE A 223 30.43 11.74 26.21
N ARG A 224 29.97 13.00 26.25
CA ARG A 224 30.86 14.17 26.18
C ARG A 224 30.20 15.43 26.75
N ILE A 225 31.05 16.34 27.23
CA ILE A 225 30.70 17.74 27.46
C ILE A 225 31.54 18.58 26.50
N ILE A 226 30.90 19.40 25.67
CA ILE A 226 31.58 20.34 24.76
C ILE A 226 31.50 21.73 25.39
N GLN A 227 32.65 22.33 25.72
CA GLN A 227 32.71 23.69 26.23
C GLN A 227 32.93 24.67 25.06
N MET A 228 32.00 25.61 24.90
CA MET A 228 32.09 26.68 23.91
C MET A 228 33.14 27.73 24.31
N PRO A 229 33.69 28.51 23.35
CA PRO A 229 34.63 29.60 23.64
C PRO A 229 34.06 30.59 24.65
N GLU A 230 34.89 31.20 25.50
CA GLU A 230 34.46 32.04 26.65
C GLU A 230 33.57 33.23 26.30
N LYS A 231 33.62 33.71 25.05
CA LYS A 231 32.72 34.73 24.51
C LYS A 231 31.25 34.28 24.45
N VAL A 232 31.02 32.98 24.26
CA VAL A 232 29.70 32.33 24.26
C VAL A 232 29.32 31.99 25.70
N ARG A 233 28.48 32.82 26.33
CA ARG A 233 27.97 32.56 27.69
C ARG A 233 26.74 31.66 27.73
N ALA A 234 25.89 31.74 26.71
CA ALA A 234 24.64 30.99 26.61
C ALA A 234 24.33 30.62 25.15
N VAL A 235 23.48 29.61 24.97
CA VAL A 235 23.03 29.06 23.69
C VAL A 235 21.52 29.28 23.54
N ARG A 236 21.10 29.86 22.41
CA ARG A 236 19.72 30.24 22.07
C ARG A 236 18.97 29.18 21.26
N HIS A 237 19.66 28.39 20.43
CA HIS A 237 19.10 27.29 19.65
C HIS A 237 20.15 26.20 19.37
N LEU A 238 19.70 24.96 19.15
CA LEU A 238 20.52 23.80 18.81
C LEU A 238 19.81 23.01 17.71
N GLU A 239 20.53 22.62 16.67
CA GLU A 239 20.00 21.79 15.59
C GLU A 239 21.09 20.95 14.93
N PHE A 240 20.78 19.72 14.54
CA PHE A 240 21.72 18.88 13.79
C PHE A 240 21.62 19.21 12.30
N LEU A 241 22.76 19.37 11.64
CA LEU A 241 22.83 19.43 10.18
C LEU A 241 22.82 17.99 9.64
N PRO A 242 21.76 17.54 8.94
CA PRO A 242 21.79 16.23 8.31
C PRO A 242 22.64 16.26 7.03
N ASP A 243 23.45 15.23 6.82
CA ASP A 243 23.92 14.80 5.49
C ASP A 243 22.88 13.81 4.92
N SER A 244 22.73 13.79 3.61
CA SER A 244 21.93 12.78 2.90
C SER A 244 22.59 11.39 2.91
N PHE A 245 23.89 11.27 3.12
CA PHE A 245 24.63 10.02 2.87
C PHE A 245 24.84 9.08 4.07
N ASP A 246 24.67 9.54 5.32
CA ASP A 246 25.03 8.79 6.52
C ASP A 246 23.85 8.02 7.19
N GLY A 247 22.61 8.31 6.79
CA GLY A 247 21.40 7.72 7.37
C GLY A 247 20.86 8.44 8.61
N GLY A 248 21.38 9.63 8.95
CA GLY A 248 20.89 10.46 10.05
C GLY A 248 21.75 10.45 11.32
N SER A 249 22.91 9.81 11.30
CA SER A 249 23.89 9.69 12.40
C SER A 249 24.77 10.95 12.58
N ASN A 250 24.28 12.10 12.10
CA ASN A 250 25.13 13.22 11.75
C ASN A 250 25.82 13.86 12.96
N GLN A 251 27.12 14.06 12.81
CA GLN A 251 27.98 14.54 13.88
C GLN A 251 28.14 16.06 13.86
N VAL A 252 27.47 16.77 12.94
CA VAL A 252 27.57 18.23 12.82
C VAL A 252 26.39 18.90 13.53
N LEU A 253 26.71 19.61 14.61
CA LEU A 253 25.77 20.35 15.43
C LEU A 253 25.87 21.85 15.12
N GLY A 254 24.78 22.44 14.67
CA GLY A 254 24.58 23.89 14.63
C GLY A 254 24.23 24.42 16.03
N VAL A 255 25.02 25.39 16.50
CA VAL A 255 24.91 26.01 17.82
C VAL A 255 24.71 27.52 17.65
N LEU A 256 23.49 28.01 17.89
CA LEU A 256 23.20 29.46 17.87
C LEU A 256 23.48 30.03 19.26
N SER A 257 24.53 30.84 19.38
CA SER A 257 24.95 31.42 20.66
C SER A 257 24.34 32.80 20.93
N GLN A 258 24.55 33.33 22.14
CA GLN A 258 24.04 34.64 22.59
C GLN A 258 24.44 35.80 21.64
N ASP A 259 25.59 35.68 20.98
CA ASP A 259 26.19 36.62 20.02
C ASP A 259 25.57 36.56 18.62
N ASN A 260 24.40 35.91 18.48
CA ASN A 260 23.58 35.85 17.25
C ASN A 260 24.24 35.16 16.05
N ILE A 261 25.33 34.42 16.27
CA ILE A 261 26.06 33.65 15.25
C ILE A 261 25.74 32.16 15.43
N MET A 262 25.42 31.48 14.32
CA MET A 262 25.14 30.04 14.25
C MET A 262 26.41 29.29 13.86
N ARG A 263 26.96 28.49 14.79
CA ARG A 263 28.26 27.82 14.63
C ARG A 263 28.11 26.32 14.40
N PHE A 264 28.67 25.80 13.32
CA PHE A 264 28.58 24.37 12.96
C PHE A 264 29.82 23.63 13.45
N ILE A 265 29.64 22.78 14.46
CA ILE A 265 30.71 22.07 15.16
C ILE A 265 30.57 20.57 14.92
N ASN A 266 31.66 19.91 14.50
CA ASN A 266 31.71 18.45 14.47
C ASN A 266 31.95 17.90 15.89
N ILE A 267 31.04 17.05 16.37
CA ILE A 267 30.99 16.52 17.74
C ILE A 267 32.16 15.59 18.05
N GLU A 268 32.56 14.70 17.14
CA GLU A 268 33.66 13.75 17.35
C GLU A 268 35.02 14.45 17.51
N THR A 269 35.27 15.47 16.70
CA THR A 269 36.54 16.21 16.68
C THR A 269 36.52 17.46 17.57
N CYS A 270 35.35 17.89 18.03
CA CYS A 270 35.10 19.18 18.71
C CYS A 270 35.55 20.42 17.90
N LYS A 271 35.68 20.31 16.57
CA LYS A 271 36.12 21.41 15.70
C LYS A 271 34.95 22.19 15.12
N LEU A 272 35.07 23.51 15.11
CA LEU A 272 34.28 24.40 14.26
C LEU A 272 34.60 24.09 12.80
N LEU A 273 33.57 23.93 11.97
CA LEU A 273 33.68 23.75 10.52
C LEU A 273 33.48 25.07 9.79
N PHE A 274 32.39 25.78 10.12
CA PHE A 274 32.04 27.11 9.62
C PHE A 274 31.01 27.76 10.55
N ASP A 275 30.79 29.06 10.42
CA ASP A 275 29.73 29.80 11.08
C ASP A 275 28.92 30.69 10.11
N ILE A 276 27.69 31.02 10.52
CA ILE A 276 26.72 31.79 9.73
C ILE A 276 26.16 32.93 10.61
N GLY A 277 26.02 34.11 10.01
CA GLY A 277 25.60 35.35 10.67
C GLY A 277 26.77 36.29 10.95
N SER A 278 26.47 37.53 11.32
CA SER A 278 27.47 38.50 11.76
C SER A 278 26.98 39.28 12.98
N PRO A 279 27.83 40.04 13.69
CA PRO A 279 27.38 40.87 14.81
C PRO A 279 26.33 41.92 14.42
N GLU A 280 26.41 42.44 13.18
CA GLU A 280 25.47 43.41 12.61
C GLU A 280 24.19 42.73 12.08
N GLU A 281 24.34 41.58 11.41
CA GLU A 281 23.24 40.74 10.90
C GLU A 281 23.01 39.53 11.83
N GLY A 282 22.47 39.81 13.01
CA GLY A 282 22.21 38.78 14.01
C GLY A 282 21.07 37.82 13.64
N ILE A 283 21.28 36.51 13.83
CA ILE A 283 20.26 35.47 13.69
C ILE A 283 19.43 35.35 14.98
N SER A 284 18.11 35.38 14.86
CA SER A 284 17.16 35.18 15.96
C SER A 284 16.75 33.71 16.15
N THR A 285 16.51 33.00 15.03
CA THR A 285 16.26 31.56 14.95
C THR A 285 16.73 31.04 13.60
N ALA A 286 17.11 29.77 13.53
CA ALA A 286 17.51 29.07 12.32
C ALA A 286 16.89 27.68 12.30
N VAL A 287 16.55 27.19 11.11
CA VAL A 287 16.01 25.85 10.87
C VAL A 287 16.73 25.25 9.67
N ILE A 288 16.99 23.95 9.72
CA ILE A 288 17.75 23.22 8.71
C ILE A 288 16.79 22.31 7.93
N SER A 289 16.96 22.28 6.61
CA SER A 289 16.20 21.38 5.74
C SER A 289 16.45 19.90 6.08
N PRO A 290 15.41 19.02 6.10
CA PRO A 290 15.60 17.60 6.35
C PRO A 290 16.47 16.86 5.31
N ASN A 291 16.74 17.47 4.15
CA ASN A 291 17.67 16.94 3.14
C ASN A 291 19.12 17.43 3.30
N GLY A 292 19.38 18.40 4.18
CA GLY A 292 20.72 18.94 4.43
C GLY A 292 21.24 19.95 3.41
N ARG A 293 20.46 20.31 2.39
CA ARG A 293 20.90 21.22 1.32
C ARG A 293 20.84 22.68 1.74
N TYR A 294 19.83 23.05 2.52
CA TYR A 294 19.49 24.42 2.89
C TYR A 294 19.42 24.67 4.39
N ILE A 295 19.79 25.88 4.81
CA ILE A 295 19.54 26.44 6.14
C ILE A 295 18.75 27.74 5.95
N ALA A 296 17.65 27.90 6.66
CA ALA A 296 16.84 29.12 6.67
C ALA A 296 16.95 29.81 8.04
N SER A 297 17.24 31.11 8.07
CA SER A 297 17.38 31.87 9.32
C SER A 297 16.58 33.16 9.31
N VAL A 298 15.84 33.38 10.40
CA VAL A 298 15.15 34.65 10.66
C VAL A 298 16.12 35.59 11.36
N MET A 299 16.40 36.72 10.72
CA MET A 299 17.33 37.74 11.22
C MET A 299 16.62 38.64 12.25
N GLU A 300 17.33 39.24 13.21
CA GLU A 300 16.72 40.11 14.24
C GLU A 300 16.05 41.37 13.64
N ASN A 301 16.47 41.80 12.44
CA ASN A 301 15.80 42.85 11.65
C ASN A 301 14.41 42.43 11.11
N GLY A 302 14.15 41.11 11.04
CA GLY A 302 12.90 40.49 10.56
C GLY A 302 12.94 39.88 9.16
N SER A 303 14.05 39.94 8.43
CA SER A 303 14.20 39.26 7.14
C SER A 303 14.45 37.76 7.31
N LEU A 304 14.25 37.02 6.21
CA LEU A 304 14.52 35.59 6.13
C LEU A 304 15.65 35.34 5.12
N ASN A 305 16.80 34.90 5.63
CA ASN A 305 17.96 34.53 4.82
C ASN A 305 17.95 33.02 4.55
N LEU A 306 18.14 32.63 3.28
CA LEU A 306 18.28 31.24 2.86
C LEU A 306 19.73 30.97 2.42
N TYR A 307 20.32 29.92 2.96
CA TYR A 307 21.72 29.54 2.77
C TYR A 307 21.84 28.14 2.15
N SER A 308 22.77 27.96 1.21
CA SER A 308 23.18 26.64 0.71
C SER A 308 24.29 26.11 1.60
N VAL A 309 24.11 24.89 2.11
CA VAL A 309 25.13 24.16 2.87
C VAL A 309 26.31 23.78 1.96
N GLN A 310 26.01 23.40 0.71
CA GLN A 310 27.02 23.04 -0.29
C GLN A 310 28.00 24.17 -0.57
N ALA A 311 27.53 25.43 -0.58
CA ALA A 311 28.40 26.59 -0.75
C ALA A 311 29.44 26.68 0.39
N PHE A 312 29.01 26.57 1.65
CA PHE A 312 29.91 26.62 2.80
C PHE A 312 30.88 25.42 2.86
N THR A 313 30.45 24.22 2.46
CA THR A 313 31.38 23.07 2.38
C THR A 313 32.40 23.20 1.24
N GLN A 314 32.10 23.94 0.17
CA GLN A 314 33.09 24.30 -0.86
C GLN A 314 34.09 25.35 -0.34
N GLU A 315 33.64 26.32 0.47
CA GLU A 315 34.54 27.32 1.06
C GLU A 315 35.46 26.74 2.14
N GLY A 316 34.96 25.83 2.98
CA GLY A 316 35.77 25.11 3.98
C GLY A 316 36.82 24.16 3.40
N ASN A 317 36.77 23.87 2.10
CA ASN A 317 37.78 23.10 1.37
C ASN A 317 38.80 23.99 0.62
N LYS A 318 38.64 25.32 0.63
CA LYS A 318 39.71 26.23 0.18
C LYS A 318 40.85 26.14 1.21
N PRO A 319 42.12 25.99 0.79
CA PRO A 319 43.24 26.15 1.73
C PRO A 319 43.19 27.56 2.34
N PRO A 320 43.65 27.76 3.59
CA PRO A 320 43.68 29.09 4.19
C PRO A 320 44.46 30.05 3.30
N PRO A 321 43.97 31.28 3.08
CA PRO A 321 44.60 32.22 2.15
C PRO A 321 46.05 32.44 2.55
N SER A 322 46.96 32.22 1.61
CA SER A 322 48.40 32.24 1.86
C SER A 322 48.82 33.59 2.45
N THR A 323 49.33 33.60 3.68
CA THR A 323 49.64 34.81 4.47
C THR A 323 50.82 35.63 3.93
N PHE A 324 51.29 35.32 2.73
CA PHE A 324 52.28 36.06 1.97
C PHE A 324 51.69 36.49 0.63
N LYS A 325 51.47 37.81 0.46
CA LYS A 325 51.30 38.36 -0.89
C LYS A 325 52.64 38.29 -1.60
N VAL A 326 52.80 37.31 -2.49
CA VAL A 326 53.82 37.40 -3.54
C VAL A 326 53.39 38.52 -4.47
N VAL A 327 54.12 39.64 -4.44
CA VAL A 327 53.94 40.73 -5.41
C VAL A 327 54.70 40.35 -6.67
N GLN A 328 53.96 40.08 -7.75
CA GLN A 328 54.48 40.16 -9.12
C GLN A 328 53.66 41.21 -9.87
N ASP A 329 54.36 42.09 -10.59
CA ASP A 329 53.76 43.15 -11.36
C ASP A 329 53.10 42.62 -12.64
N GLU A 330 51.78 42.74 -12.74
CA GLU A 330 51.12 42.89 -14.04
C GLU A 330 50.82 44.37 -14.28
N SER A 331 51.45 44.93 -15.33
CA SER A 331 51.50 46.38 -15.52
C SER A 331 50.54 46.88 -16.61
N LYS A 332 49.38 47.37 -16.14
CA LYS A 332 48.52 48.40 -16.76
C LYS A 332 47.83 48.06 -18.09
N TYR A 333 46.56 48.47 -18.20
CA TYR A 333 46.19 49.60 -19.06
C TYR A 333 44.93 50.30 -18.51
N THR A 334 45.00 51.64 -18.39
CA THR A 334 43.93 52.68 -18.50
C THR A 334 42.47 52.41 -18.05
N SER A 335 41.75 53.32 -17.35
CA SER A 335 42.02 54.75 -17.10
C SER A 335 41.32 55.34 -15.85
N GLU A 336 42.01 56.33 -15.27
CA GLU A 336 41.55 57.60 -14.69
C GLU A 336 40.22 57.70 -13.89
N THR A 337 40.34 58.01 -12.59
CA THR A 337 39.92 59.30 -11.96
C THR A 337 40.09 59.23 -10.43
N ASN A 338 40.43 60.28 -9.68
CA ASN A 338 41.17 61.53 -9.95
C ASN A 338 41.57 62.14 -8.57
N LYS A 339 42.65 62.95 -8.52
CA LYS A 339 43.13 63.78 -7.38
C LYS A 339 43.90 63.08 -6.23
N LEU A 340 44.90 63.71 -5.58
CA LEU A 340 45.79 64.86 -5.88
C LEU A 340 46.96 64.88 -4.86
N ILE A 341 48.18 65.33 -5.26
CA ILE A 341 49.21 66.02 -4.41
C ILE A 341 49.88 65.18 -3.28
N MET A 342 51.21 65.18 -3.02
CA MET A 342 52.35 65.94 -3.58
C MET A 342 53.68 65.14 -3.55
N LYS A 343 54.66 65.62 -4.35
CA LYS A 343 56.16 65.61 -4.26
C LYS A 343 56.81 64.84 -3.08
N VAL A 344 57.99 64.21 -3.22
CA VAL A 344 59.29 64.79 -3.68
C VAL A 344 60.20 63.76 -4.40
N THR A 345 60.93 64.24 -5.42
CA THR A 345 62.02 63.61 -6.21
C THR A 345 63.36 64.37 -5.96
N PRO A 346 64.54 64.10 -6.60
CA PRO A 346 64.96 63.06 -7.58
C PRO A 346 66.35 62.40 -7.26
N GLY A 347 66.89 61.61 -8.21
CA GLY A 347 68.32 61.25 -8.30
C GLY A 347 68.54 59.95 -9.09
N ARG A 348 68.76 59.86 -10.42
CA ARG A 348 69.16 60.78 -11.53
C ARG A 348 70.61 60.55 -12.04
N SER A 349 70.73 59.59 -12.96
CA SER A 349 71.66 59.52 -14.09
C SER A 349 71.06 58.49 -15.09
N GLU A 350 70.78 58.79 -16.37
CA GLU A 350 71.71 59.07 -17.49
C GLU A 350 72.62 57.85 -17.74
N GLY A 351 72.67 57.17 -18.90
CA GLY A 351 72.19 57.46 -20.28
C GLY A 351 73.35 57.24 -21.29
N PRO A 352 73.18 57.32 -22.62
CA PRO A 352 72.01 56.99 -23.43
C PRO A 352 72.30 56.25 -24.78
N TRP A 353 71.39 55.36 -25.20
CA TRP A 353 70.85 55.23 -26.58
C TRP A 353 71.69 54.75 -27.80
N LYS A 354 70.98 54.03 -28.71
CA LYS A 354 71.19 53.85 -30.19
C LYS A 354 72.41 53.03 -30.65
N SER A 355 72.40 52.38 -31.83
CA SER A 355 71.28 51.91 -32.69
C SER A 355 71.75 50.97 -33.82
N LYS A 356 70.88 50.07 -34.31
CA LYS A 356 70.83 49.46 -35.67
C LYS A 356 72.14 48.96 -36.32
N GLY A 357 72.18 47.70 -36.79
CA GLY A 357 73.15 47.36 -37.86
C GLY A 357 73.47 45.90 -38.20
N SER A 358 72.45 45.08 -38.53
CA SER A 358 72.48 43.93 -39.47
C SER A 358 73.79 43.25 -39.94
N LYS A 359 73.75 41.91 -39.99
CA LYS A 359 74.48 40.93 -40.85
C LYS A 359 75.51 39.98 -40.20
N ILE A 360 75.63 38.82 -40.87
CA ILE A 360 76.71 37.81 -40.91
C ILE A 360 76.68 36.65 -39.89
N GLN A 361 76.25 35.50 -40.42
CA GLN A 361 76.76 34.14 -40.21
C GLN A 361 76.91 33.61 -38.78
N THR A 362 75.90 32.84 -38.36
CA THR A 362 76.04 31.82 -37.31
C THR A 362 77.00 30.71 -37.74
N ARG A 363 78.27 30.83 -37.34
CA ARG A 363 79.19 29.67 -37.30
C ARG A 363 78.73 28.69 -36.22
N LEU A 364 78.93 27.40 -36.49
CA LEU A 364 78.57 26.31 -35.58
C LEU A 364 79.33 26.45 -34.23
N VAL A 365 78.57 26.61 -33.14
CA VAL A 365 79.06 26.43 -31.77
C VAL A 365 78.20 25.34 -31.12
N LYS A 366 78.83 24.45 -30.36
CA LYS A 366 78.24 23.20 -29.86
C LYS A 366 76.95 23.43 -29.08
N LEU A 367 75.95 22.58 -29.30
CA LEU A 367 74.78 22.48 -28.42
C LEU A 367 75.23 22.07 -27.00
N GLN A 368 74.95 22.94 -26.03
CA GLN A 368 74.70 22.54 -24.65
C GLN A 368 73.27 23.01 -24.31
N ALA A 369 72.29 22.24 -24.78
CA ALA A 369 70.88 22.64 -24.79
C ALA A 369 69.92 21.57 -24.22
N ASN A 370 70.42 20.60 -23.46
CA ASN A 370 69.62 19.46 -22.96
C ASN A 370 69.22 19.57 -21.48
N THR A 371 69.86 20.42 -20.68
CA THR A 371 69.64 20.49 -19.22
C THR A 371 68.42 21.32 -18.78
N SER A 372 67.71 21.97 -19.70
CA SER A 372 66.57 22.84 -19.39
C SER A 372 65.19 22.22 -19.68
N LEU A 373 65.09 21.22 -20.57
CA LEU A 373 63.81 20.53 -20.84
C LEU A 373 63.47 19.49 -19.76
N GLU A 374 64.43 18.63 -19.37
CA GLU A 374 64.19 17.53 -18.41
C GLU A 374 63.56 17.98 -17.08
N ASN A 375 63.80 19.21 -16.64
CA ASN A 375 63.28 19.69 -15.36
C ASN A 375 61.75 19.84 -15.37
N LYS A 376 61.14 20.25 -16.48
CA LYS A 376 59.68 20.47 -16.56
C LYS A 376 58.87 19.17 -16.56
N GLU A 377 59.40 18.10 -17.17
CA GLU A 377 58.74 16.79 -17.21
C GLU A 377 58.77 16.05 -15.86
N ASN A 378 59.61 16.50 -14.94
CA ASN A 378 59.81 15.85 -13.64
C ASN A 378 59.11 16.55 -12.46
N GLU A 379 58.47 17.70 -12.70
CA GLU A 379 57.70 18.46 -11.70
C GLU A 379 56.26 17.91 -11.58
N LEU A 380 55.93 17.35 -10.41
CA LEU A 380 54.60 16.81 -10.09
C LEU A 380 53.78 17.84 -9.28
N PRO A 381 52.43 17.77 -9.33
CA PRO A 381 51.56 18.61 -8.51
C PRO A 381 51.94 18.58 -7.02
N GLY A 382 52.13 19.78 -6.45
CA GLY A 382 52.59 19.96 -5.06
C GLY A 382 54.10 20.16 -4.88
N GLY A 383 54.88 20.34 -5.95
CA GLY A 383 56.32 20.57 -5.86
C GLY A 383 57.15 19.32 -5.56
N LEU A 384 56.56 18.14 -5.80
CA LEU A 384 57.26 16.86 -5.75
C LEU A 384 58.00 16.62 -7.07
N ASN A 385 59.10 15.86 -7.03
CA ASN A 385 59.89 15.53 -8.21
C ASN A 385 59.92 14.01 -8.43
N LYS A 386 59.57 13.54 -9.64
CA LYS A 386 59.43 12.09 -9.94
C LYS A 386 60.74 11.32 -9.74
N LYS A 387 61.86 11.80 -10.30
CA LYS A 387 63.20 11.21 -10.11
C LYS A 387 63.61 11.15 -8.64
N ARG A 388 63.30 12.20 -7.84
CA ARG A 388 63.58 12.20 -6.40
C ARG A 388 62.75 11.18 -5.62
N LEU A 389 61.47 10.99 -5.98
CA LEU A 389 60.61 9.97 -5.39
C LEU A 389 61.09 8.55 -5.74
N GLN A 390 61.46 8.30 -7.00
CA GLN A 390 62.07 7.05 -7.44
C GLN A 390 63.39 6.74 -6.70
N ALA A 391 64.25 7.74 -6.49
CA ALA A 391 65.50 7.57 -5.75
C ALA A 391 65.26 7.22 -4.27
N LEU A 392 64.28 7.88 -3.62
CA LEU A 392 63.86 7.53 -2.26
C LEU A 392 63.28 6.10 -2.21
N LEU A 393 62.52 5.69 -3.21
CA LEU A 393 61.94 4.34 -3.27
C LEU A 393 63.00 3.26 -3.50
N LYS A 394 63.97 3.46 -4.40
CA LYS A 394 65.12 2.55 -4.56
C LYS A 394 65.99 2.48 -3.28
N GLY A 395 66.00 3.50 -2.44
CA GLY A 395 66.75 3.53 -1.17
C GLY A 395 66.03 2.92 0.04
N PHE A 396 64.73 3.17 0.20
CA PHE A 396 63.93 2.75 1.37
C PHE A 396 62.96 1.60 1.10
N GLY A 397 62.78 1.18 -0.16
CA GLY A 397 61.89 0.10 -0.59
C GLY A 397 60.39 0.45 -0.59
N GLU A 398 59.94 1.40 0.23
CA GLU A 398 58.53 1.79 0.33
C GLU A 398 58.31 3.27 0.66
N TYR A 399 57.13 3.81 0.33
CA TYR A 399 56.73 5.16 0.74
C TYR A 399 56.12 5.16 2.15
N PRO A 400 56.46 6.12 3.03
CA PRO A 400 55.92 6.18 4.39
C PRO A 400 54.39 6.25 4.40
N ALA A 401 53.74 5.34 5.14
CA ALA A 401 52.29 5.12 5.09
C ALA A 401 51.43 6.38 5.31
N LYS A 402 51.91 7.35 6.11
CA LYS A 402 51.27 8.66 6.34
C LYS A 402 51.17 9.52 5.08
N TYR A 403 52.12 9.38 4.14
CA TYR A 403 52.24 10.20 2.94
C TYR A 403 51.96 9.43 1.64
N ARG A 404 52.03 8.08 1.66
CA ARG A 404 51.79 7.19 0.51
C ARG A 404 50.57 7.61 -0.34
N MET A 405 49.42 7.85 0.28
CA MET A 405 48.18 8.23 -0.44
C MET A 405 48.23 9.61 -1.09
N PHE A 406 49.07 10.53 -0.60
CA PHE A 406 49.33 11.83 -1.23
C PHE A 406 50.33 11.69 -2.38
N VAL A 407 51.40 10.92 -2.16
CA VAL A 407 52.41 10.59 -3.20
C VAL A 407 51.74 9.91 -4.39
N TRP A 408 50.84 8.95 -4.17
CA TRP A 408 50.08 8.29 -5.25
C TRP A 408 49.20 9.27 -6.04
N ARG A 409 48.54 10.23 -5.38
CA ARG A 409 47.74 11.27 -6.06
C ARG A 409 48.59 12.20 -6.93
N SER A 410 49.78 12.59 -6.47
CA SER A 410 50.72 13.38 -7.25
C SER A 410 51.39 12.59 -8.38
N LEU A 411 51.71 11.30 -8.18
CA LEU A 411 52.28 10.43 -9.22
C LEU A 411 51.27 10.17 -10.36
N LEU A 412 50.03 9.84 -10.01
CA LEU A 412 48.94 9.59 -10.97
C LEU A 412 48.32 10.87 -11.56
N GLN A 413 48.70 12.04 -11.04
CA GLN A 413 48.23 13.37 -11.48
C GLN A 413 46.70 13.48 -11.59
N LEU A 414 45.98 12.96 -10.58
CA LEU A 414 44.51 12.86 -10.63
C LEU A 414 43.83 14.23 -10.85
N PRO A 415 42.79 14.31 -11.69
CA PRO A 415 42.20 15.58 -12.11
C PRO A 415 41.15 16.15 -11.12
N GLU A 416 40.57 15.31 -10.25
CA GLU A 416 39.52 15.66 -9.28
C GLU A 416 38.26 16.28 -9.93
N ASN A 417 37.74 15.60 -10.96
CA ASN A 417 36.62 16.04 -11.79
C ASN A 417 35.25 15.89 -11.11
N HIS A 418 35.03 16.63 -10.01
CA HIS A 418 33.80 16.57 -9.19
C HIS A 418 32.50 16.59 -10.00
N VAL A 419 32.37 17.46 -11.01
CA VAL A 419 31.14 17.61 -11.82
C VAL A 419 30.90 16.37 -12.70
N ALA A 420 31.91 15.93 -13.45
CA ALA A 420 31.79 14.75 -14.32
C ALA A 420 31.53 13.47 -13.51
N PHE A 421 32.14 13.34 -12.32
CA PHE A 421 31.86 12.23 -11.42
C PHE A 421 30.44 12.27 -10.86
N SER A 422 29.93 13.45 -10.48
CA SER A 422 28.52 13.59 -10.08
C SER A 422 27.60 13.03 -11.17
N SER A 423 27.75 13.52 -12.41
CA SER A 423 26.94 13.07 -13.55
C SER A 423 27.01 11.56 -13.86
N LEU A 424 28.06 10.86 -13.43
CA LEU A 424 28.15 9.40 -13.47
C LEU A 424 27.43 8.72 -12.30
N THR A 425 27.48 9.31 -11.09
CA THR A 425 26.79 8.78 -9.90
C THR A 425 25.31 9.13 -9.83
N ASP A 426 24.88 10.22 -10.48
CA ASP A 426 23.50 10.70 -10.51
C ASP A 426 22.60 9.79 -11.39
N LYS A 427 23.21 9.03 -12.31
CA LYS A 427 22.58 7.89 -13.01
C LYS A 427 22.27 6.68 -12.12
N GLY A 428 22.63 6.71 -10.83
CA GLY A 428 22.31 5.66 -9.85
C GLY A 428 23.12 4.36 -10.02
N THR A 429 22.63 3.28 -9.41
CA THR A 429 23.27 1.95 -9.46
C THR A 429 23.03 1.27 -10.80
N HIS A 430 24.09 0.87 -11.49
CA HIS A 430 23.98 0.17 -12.78
C HIS A 430 23.41 -1.25 -12.60
N SER A 431 22.55 -1.69 -13.53
CA SER A 431 21.79 -2.95 -13.45
C SER A 431 22.66 -4.17 -13.12
N ALA A 432 23.76 -4.34 -13.85
CA ALA A 432 24.76 -5.40 -13.65
C ALA A 432 25.28 -5.54 -12.21
N PHE A 433 25.24 -4.48 -11.40
CA PHE A 433 25.78 -4.45 -10.04
C PHE A 433 24.72 -4.39 -8.93
N ILE A 434 23.41 -4.35 -9.25
CA ILE A 434 22.34 -4.38 -8.23
C ILE A 434 22.48 -5.62 -7.34
N ASN A 435 22.63 -6.80 -7.95
CA ASN A 435 22.76 -8.09 -7.28
C ASN A 435 24.21 -8.50 -6.95
N ILE A 436 25.19 -7.58 -6.98
CA ILE A 436 26.63 -7.91 -6.84
C ILE A 436 26.95 -8.73 -5.58
N GLN A 437 26.23 -8.52 -4.47
CA GLN A 437 26.38 -9.27 -3.23
C GLN A 437 26.17 -10.79 -3.38
N LYS A 438 25.36 -11.24 -4.36
CA LYS A 438 25.15 -12.67 -4.65
C LYS A 438 26.37 -13.32 -5.30
N LYS A 439 27.13 -12.57 -6.11
CA LYS A 439 28.36 -13.04 -6.78
C LYS A 439 29.60 -12.83 -5.90
N TYR A 440 29.67 -11.71 -5.17
CA TYR A 440 30.80 -11.31 -4.32
C TYR A 440 30.32 -11.02 -2.88
N PRO A 441 30.29 -12.03 -1.98
CA PRO A 441 29.69 -11.92 -0.65
C PRO A 441 30.55 -11.14 0.36
N ILE A 442 30.56 -9.80 0.24
CA ILE A 442 31.31 -8.90 1.11
C ILE A 442 30.57 -8.68 2.44
N LYS A 443 31.18 -9.10 3.57
CA LYS A 443 30.62 -8.96 4.92
C LYS A 443 30.37 -7.51 5.38
N SER A 444 31.15 -6.54 4.88
CA SER A 444 31.02 -5.12 5.25
C SER A 444 30.05 -4.38 4.32
N ARG A 445 28.89 -3.96 4.85
CA ARG A 445 27.88 -3.18 4.11
C ARG A 445 28.42 -1.85 3.57
N LYS A 446 29.32 -1.17 4.30
CA LYS A 446 29.98 0.06 3.82
C LYS A 446 30.84 -0.24 2.60
N LEU A 447 31.70 -1.26 2.69
CA LEU A 447 32.64 -1.63 1.61
C LEU A 447 31.90 -2.10 0.35
N LEU A 448 30.84 -2.91 0.53
CA LEU A 448 29.93 -3.34 -0.53
C LEU A 448 29.27 -2.16 -1.24
N ARG A 449 28.73 -1.17 -0.50
CA ARG A 449 28.13 0.04 -1.07
C ARG A 449 29.14 0.90 -1.83
N VAL A 450 30.37 1.03 -1.33
CA VAL A 450 31.44 1.76 -2.03
C VAL A 450 31.80 1.03 -3.33
N LEU A 451 32.02 -0.29 -3.29
CA LEU A 451 32.32 -1.10 -4.49
C LEU A 451 31.21 -0.98 -5.54
N GLN A 452 29.95 -1.14 -5.13
CA GLN A 452 28.78 -1.05 -6.01
C GLN A 452 28.66 0.33 -6.67
N ARG A 453 28.92 1.43 -5.94
CA ARG A 453 28.91 2.79 -6.52
C ARG A 453 30.09 3.03 -7.45
N THR A 454 31.31 2.61 -7.10
CA THR A 454 32.50 2.76 -7.97
C THR A 454 32.32 1.98 -9.28
N LEU A 455 31.87 0.73 -9.21
CA LEU A 455 31.60 -0.10 -10.39
C LEU A 455 30.44 0.45 -11.25
N SER A 456 29.38 0.97 -10.62
CA SER A 456 28.29 1.62 -11.36
C SER A 456 28.77 2.85 -12.10
N ALA A 457 29.59 3.71 -11.47
CA ALA A 457 30.17 4.87 -12.14
C ALA A 457 31.10 4.48 -13.30
N LEU A 458 31.82 3.36 -13.21
CA LEU A 458 32.64 2.81 -14.31
C LEU A 458 31.75 2.31 -15.46
N ALA A 459 30.72 1.50 -15.21
CA ALA A 459 29.77 1.09 -16.24
C ALA A 459 29.05 2.27 -16.92
N HIS A 460 28.69 3.30 -16.14
CA HIS A 460 28.09 4.53 -16.64
C HIS A 460 29.04 5.43 -17.47
N TRP A 461 30.35 5.16 -17.40
CA TRP A 461 31.41 5.81 -18.19
C TRP A 461 31.75 5.01 -19.45
N SER A 462 31.73 3.67 -19.39
CA SER A 462 31.83 2.82 -20.58
C SER A 462 31.21 1.42 -20.34
N ALA A 463 30.38 0.97 -21.29
CA ALA A 463 29.53 -0.23 -21.15
C ALA A 463 30.33 -1.53 -20.93
N ILE A 464 31.54 -1.64 -21.50
CA ILE A 464 32.46 -2.77 -21.31
C ILE A 464 32.66 -3.12 -19.82
N PHE A 465 32.66 -2.12 -18.94
CA PHE A 465 32.87 -2.35 -17.50
C PHE A 465 31.66 -2.94 -16.78
N ALA A 466 30.47 -2.94 -17.38
CA ALA A 466 29.32 -3.72 -16.91
C ALA A 466 29.39 -5.20 -17.34
N GLU A 467 29.92 -5.46 -18.53
CA GLU A 467 30.05 -6.80 -19.09
C GLU A 467 31.22 -7.58 -18.48
N THR A 468 32.31 -6.89 -18.16
CA THR A 468 33.57 -7.51 -17.71
C THR A 468 33.49 -8.15 -16.31
N PRO A 469 33.70 -9.48 -16.18
CA PRO A 469 33.49 -10.19 -14.91
C PRO A 469 34.56 -9.92 -13.84
N TYR A 470 35.80 -9.59 -14.22
CA TYR A 470 36.92 -9.35 -13.29
C TYR A 470 37.02 -7.90 -12.77
N MET A 471 36.23 -6.96 -13.29
CA MET A 471 36.24 -5.55 -12.80
C MET A 471 36.00 -5.40 -11.29
N PRO A 472 35.14 -6.20 -10.62
CA PRO A 472 35.02 -6.20 -9.16
C PRO A 472 36.31 -6.61 -8.43
N LEU A 473 37.09 -7.55 -8.98
CA LEU A 473 38.36 -7.99 -8.41
C LEU A 473 39.41 -6.87 -8.52
N LEU A 474 39.56 -6.30 -9.72
CA LEU A 474 40.45 -5.18 -10.03
C LEU A 474 40.15 -3.94 -9.15
N ALA A 475 38.88 -3.59 -8.97
CA ALA A 475 38.48 -2.41 -8.19
C ALA A 475 38.57 -2.60 -6.66
N PHE A 476 38.45 -3.83 -6.15
CA PHE A 476 38.31 -4.09 -4.71
C PHE A 476 39.49 -3.63 -3.83
N PRO A 477 40.78 -3.80 -4.22
CA PRO A 477 41.92 -3.28 -3.45
C PRO A 477 41.86 -1.76 -3.26
N PHE A 478 41.57 -1.01 -4.32
CA PHE A 478 41.44 0.44 -4.27
C PHE A 478 40.22 0.87 -3.45
N VAL A 479 39.07 0.21 -3.63
CA VAL A 479 37.87 0.43 -2.80
C VAL A 479 38.14 0.19 -1.31
N LYS A 480 38.95 -0.82 -0.97
CA LYS A 480 39.37 -1.13 0.41
C LYS A 480 40.32 -0.09 1.00
N LEU A 481 41.05 0.67 0.19
CA LEU A 481 41.96 1.74 0.61
C LEU A 481 41.30 3.12 0.63
N PHE A 482 40.46 3.45 -0.35
CA PHE A 482 39.82 4.75 -0.55
C PHE A 482 38.35 4.81 -0.09
N GLN A 483 37.96 3.98 0.90
CA GLN A 483 36.59 3.84 1.45
C GLN A 483 35.89 5.15 1.89
N ASN A 484 36.63 6.25 2.05
CA ASN A 484 36.13 7.55 2.50
C ASN A 484 36.07 8.60 1.38
N ASN A 485 36.55 8.31 0.17
CA ASN A 485 36.47 9.22 -0.97
C ASN A 485 36.21 8.45 -2.28
N LEU A 486 34.93 8.44 -2.69
CA LEU A 486 34.45 7.75 -3.89
C LEU A 486 35.02 8.31 -5.20
N LEU A 487 35.17 9.64 -5.31
CA LEU A 487 35.76 10.30 -6.49
C LEU A 487 37.19 9.81 -6.72
N ILE A 488 38.04 9.89 -5.69
CA ILE A 488 39.44 9.48 -5.79
C ILE A 488 39.58 7.96 -5.97
N CYS A 489 38.67 7.18 -5.37
CA CYS A 489 38.60 5.74 -5.63
C CYS A 489 38.30 5.43 -7.10
N PHE A 490 37.32 6.13 -7.70
CA PHE A 490 36.98 6.02 -9.11
C PHE A 490 38.13 6.48 -10.02
N GLU A 491 38.71 7.66 -9.77
CA GLU A 491 39.78 8.20 -10.61
C GLU A 491 41.05 7.34 -10.57
N VAL A 492 41.42 6.77 -9.42
CA VAL A 492 42.52 5.80 -9.34
C VAL A 492 42.22 4.55 -10.17
N VAL A 493 41.03 3.94 -10.03
CA VAL A 493 40.67 2.74 -10.83
C VAL A 493 40.61 3.06 -12.33
N ALA A 494 40.02 4.19 -12.72
CA ALA A 494 39.98 4.65 -14.11
C ALA A 494 41.39 4.91 -14.67
N THR A 495 42.30 5.48 -13.88
CA THR A 495 43.69 5.73 -14.29
C THR A 495 44.46 4.41 -14.45
N VAL A 496 44.24 3.44 -13.55
CA VAL A 496 44.80 2.08 -13.63
C VAL A 496 44.30 1.35 -14.88
N VAL A 497 43.01 1.40 -15.16
CA VAL A 497 42.41 0.75 -16.33
C VAL A 497 42.88 1.38 -17.65
N VAL A 498 43.03 2.71 -17.71
CA VAL A 498 43.53 3.39 -18.92
C VAL A 498 45.03 3.14 -19.15
N ASN A 499 45.87 3.24 -18.11
CA ASN A 499 47.33 3.27 -18.27
C ASN A 499 48.03 1.92 -18.07
N PHE A 500 47.53 1.06 -17.17
CA PHE A 500 48.18 -0.21 -16.79
C PHE A 500 47.43 -1.44 -17.32
N CYS A 501 46.18 -1.29 -17.75
CA CYS A 501 45.37 -2.32 -18.40
C CYS A 501 45.21 -2.09 -19.92
N GLN A 502 46.25 -1.52 -20.55
CA GLN A 502 46.27 -1.33 -22.01
C GLN A 502 46.19 -2.67 -22.73
N HIS A 503 45.50 -2.72 -23.87
CA HIS A 503 45.22 -3.94 -24.65
C HIS A 503 44.38 -5.02 -23.95
N TRP A 504 43.88 -4.79 -22.71
CA TRP A 504 43.12 -5.82 -21.97
C TRP A 504 41.77 -6.18 -22.57
N PHE A 505 41.17 -5.29 -23.34
CA PHE A 505 39.78 -5.38 -23.80
C PHE A 505 39.65 -5.58 -25.33
N GLU A 506 40.76 -5.70 -26.07
CA GLU A 506 40.79 -5.79 -27.54
C GLU A 506 40.09 -7.05 -28.08
N TYR A 507 40.21 -8.17 -27.36
CA TYR A 507 39.63 -9.47 -27.74
C TYR A 507 38.50 -9.93 -26.79
N PHE A 508 37.90 -8.99 -26.06
CA PHE A 508 36.80 -9.27 -25.12
C PHE A 508 35.68 -10.07 -25.82
N PRO A 509 35.18 -11.18 -25.24
CA PRO A 509 35.31 -11.61 -23.83
C PRO A 509 36.57 -12.42 -23.47
N ASN A 510 37.49 -12.68 -24.39
CA ASN A 510 38.69 -13.48 -24.12
C ASN A 510 39.74 -12.71 -23.30
N SER A 511 40.54 -13.44 -22.51
CA SER A 511 41.71 -12.88 -21.82
C SER A 511 42.73 -12.30 -22.82
N PRO A 512 43.46 -11.23 -22.47
CA PRO A 512 44.25 -10.46 -23.43
C PRO A 512 45.53 -11.16 -23.88
N VAL A 513 45.41 -11.97 -24.93
CA VAL A 513 46.48 -12.78 -25.54
C VAL A 513 47.72 -11.94 -25.86
N ASN A 514 47.56 -10.69 -26.34
CA ASN A 514 48.67 -9.76 -26.59
C ASN A 514 49.54 -9.55 -25.34
N VAL A 515 48.93 -9.24 -24.19
CA VAL A 515 49.63 -8.96 -22.92
C VAL A 515 50.24 -10.23 -22.33
N LEU A 516 49.52 -11.35 -22.41
CA LEU A 516 50.00 -12.64 -21.94
C LEU A 516 51.21 -13.12 -22.77
N SER A 517 51.18 -12.93 -24.09
CA SER A 517 52.30 -13.23 -24.98
C SER A 517 53.52 -12.35 -24.70
N MET A 518 53.36 -11.05 -24.42
CA MET A 518 54.49 -10.20 -23.98
C MET A 518 55.18 -10.78 -22.75
N MET A 519 54.42 -11.23 -21.75
CA MET A 519 54.96 -11.82 -20.52
C MET A 519 55.61 -13.19 -20.76
N GLU A 520 55.01 -14.03 -21.62
CA GLU A 520 55.55 -15.32 -22.04
C GLU A 520 56.88 -15.15 -22.78
N ASN A 521 57.02 -14.14 -23.64
CA ASN A 521 58.28 -13.80 -24.32
C ASN A 521 59.37 -13.30 -23.36
N VAL A 522 59.03 -12.51 -22.33
CA VAL A 522 60.00 -12.10 -21.29
C VAL A 522 60.44 -13.32 -20.46
N LEU A 523 59.51 -14.20 -20.07
CA LEU A 523 59.82 -15.44 -19.35
C LEU A 523 60.71 -16.36 -20.21
N ALA A 524 60.40 -16.52 -21.50
CA ALA A 524 61.18 -17.25 -22.49
C ALA A 524 62.60 -16.68 -22.70
N HIS A 525 62.84 -15.43 -22.34
CA HIS A 525 64.18 -14.83 -22.39
C HIS A 525 64.99 -15.15 -21.13
N HIS A 526 64.40 -14.98 -19.93
CA HIS A 526 65.12 -15.06 -18.65
C HIS A 526 65.11 -16.44 -17.97
N ASP A 527 64.05 -17.24 -18.11
CA ASP A 527 63.98 -18.61 -17.57
C ASP A 527 63.25 -19.58 -18.53
N LYS A 528 64.03 -20.11 -19.47
CA LYS A 528 63.58 -21.10 -20.46
C LYS A 528 63.22 -22.45 -19.85
N GLU A 529 63.84 -22.82 -18.75
CA GLU A 529 63.63 -24.11 -18.08
C GLU A 529 62.26 -24.13 -17.39
N LEU A 530 61.93 -23.05 -16.68
CA LEU A 530 60.62 -22.86 -16.05
C LEU A 530 59.50 -22.81 -17.09
N LEU A 531 59.69 -22.10 -18.21
CA LEU A 531 58.70 -22.08 -19.30
C LEU A 531 58.54 -23.47 -19.96
N GLN A 532 59.62 -24.20 -20.19
CA GLN A 532 59.54 -25.58 -20.72
C GLN A 532 58.81 -26.52 -19.75
N HIS A 533 58.99 -26.36 -18.44
CA HIS A 533 58.24 -27.12 -17.42
C HIS A 533 56.74 -26.78 -17.44
N LEU A 534 56.36 -25.50 -17.56
CA LEU A 534 54.97 -25.09 -17.70
C LEU A 534 54.31 -25.68 -18.97
N ILE A 535 54.99 -25.59 -20.12
CA ILE A 535 54.53 -26.15 -21.40
C ILE A 535 54.39 -27.68 -21.31
N LYS A 536 55.31 -28.38 -20.66
CA LYS A 536 55.29 -29.84 -20.45
C LYS A 536 54.01 -30.33 -19.75
N TYR A 537 53.41 -29.52 -18.88
CA TYR A 537 52.16 -29.83 -18.18
C TYR A 537 50.92 -29.10 -18.77
N ASN A 538 51.03 -28.58 -20.01
CA ASN A 538 50.01 -27.82 -20.71
C ASN A 538 49.52 -26.54 -19.97
N VAL A 539 50.36 -25.97 -19.11
CA VAL A 539 50.03 -24.75 -18.35
C VAL A 539 50.29 -23.52 -19.22
N THR A 540 49.22 -22.92 -19.74
CA THR A 540 49.31 -21.71 -20.59
C THR A 540 49.50 -20.45 -19.74
N SER A 541 49.90 -19.34 -20.38
CA SER A 541 49.95 -18.02 -19.74
C SER A 541 48.59 -17.52 -19.23
N GLN A 542 47.46 -18.07 -19.71
CA GLN A 542 46.13 -17.83 -19.11
C GLN A 542 45.98 -18.47 -17.72
N VAL A 543 46.75 -19.50 -17.39
CA VAL A 543 46.74 -20.14 -16.05
C VAL A 543 47.76 -19.48 -15.12
N TYR A 544 48.98 -19.24 -15.59
CA TYR A 544 50.07 -18.79 -14.69
C TYR A 544 50.20 -17.26 -14.55
N ALA A 545 49.70 -16.47 -15.51
CA ALA A 545 49.85 -15.00 -15.49
C ALA A 545 48.52 -14.25 -15.36
N TRP A 546 47.42 -14.75 -15.93
CA TRP A 546 46.13 -14.04 -15.89
C TRP A 546 45.53 -13.86 -14.48
N PRO A 547 45.51 -14.87 -13.56
CA PRO A 547 45.04 -14.68 -12.19
C PRO A 547 45.79 -13.58 -11.41
N LEU A 548 47.09 -13.45 -11.70
CA LEU A 548 47.97 -12.44 -11.12
C LEU A 548 47.61 -11.03 -11.61
N LEU A 549 47.21 -10.91 -12.88
CA LEU A 549 46.77 -9.66 -13.49
C LEU A 549 45.35 -9.27 -13.05
N GLU A 550 44.36 -10.16 -13.18
CA GLU A 550 42.95 -9.81 -12.98
C GLU A 550 42.62 -9.44 -11.52
N THR A 551 43.33 -10.04 -10.57
CA THR A 551 43.26 -9.70 -9.13
C THR A 551 44.19 -8.54 -8.73
N LEU A 552 45.00 -8.01 -9.66
CA LEU A 552 46.11 -7.09 -9.40
C LEU A 552 47.03 -7.58 -8.25
N LEU A 553 47.39 -8.87 -8.26
CA LEU A 553 48.16 -9.57 -7.22
C LEU A 553 47.51 -9.58 -5.82
N SER A 554 46.27 -9.12 -5.64
CA SER A 554 45.68 -8.86 -4.32
C SER A 554 45.08 -10.06 -3.59
N GLU A 555 44.94 -11.19 -4.28
CA GLU A 555 44.59 -12.49 -3.70
C GLU A 555 45.79 -13.07 -2.92
N ILE A 556 46.92 -13.17 -3.62
CA ILE A 556 48.19 -13.71 -3.13
C ILE A 556 48.84 -12.80 -2.09
N LEU A 557 49.01 -11.51 -2.37
CA LEU A 557 49.80 -10.62 -1.52
C LEU A 557 49.04 -10.21 -0.25
N THR A 558 49.77 -10.03 0.86
CA THR A 558 49.23 -9.31 2.02
C THR A 558 49.09 -7.82 1.72
N ARG A 559 48.37 -7.11 2.60
CA ARG A 559 48.13 -5.66 2.42
C ARG A 559 49.41 -4.84 2.33
N GLU A 560 50.44 -5.19 3.09
CA GLU A 560 51.66 -4.37 3.19
C GLU A 560 52.58 -4.62 2.00
N GLU A 561 52.72 -5.87 1.58
CA GLU A 561 53.39 -6.28 0.35
C GLU A 561 52.75 -5.67 -0.90
N TRP A 562 51.42 -5.72 -0.99
CA TRP A 562 50.66 -5.12 -2.10
C TRP A 562 50.90 -3.60 -2.20
N LEU A 563 50.95 -2.89 -1.06
CA LEU A 563 51.28 -1.46 -1.03
C LEU A 563 52.72 -1.19 -1.47
N LYS A 564 53.69 -2.05 -1.13
CA LYS A 564 55.10 -1.94 -1.58
C LYS A 564 55.23 -2.18 -3.09
N VAL A 565 54.48 -3.14 -3.63
CA VAL A 565 54.40 -3.40 -5.07
C VAL A 565 53.79 -2.20 -5.79
N PHE A 566 52.66 -1.65 -5.30
CA PHE A 566 52.01 -0.51 -5.95
C PHE A 566 52.76 0.83 -5.80
N ASP A 567 53.54 1.03 -4.73
CA ASP A 567 54.51 2.14 -4.66
C ASP A 567 55.49 2.10 -5.84
N ASN A 568 55.95 0.90 -6.23
CA ASN A 568 56.87 0.71 -7.35
C ASN A 568 56.17 0.78 -8.71
N ILE A 569 54.97 0.19 -8.86
CA ILE A 569 54.18 0.28 -10.11
C ILE A 569 53.89 1.75 -10.47
N PHE A 570 53.35 2.54 -9.54
CA PHE A 570 52.99 3.94 -9.79
C PHE A 570 54.20 4.90 -9.92
N SER A 571 55.41 4.44 -9.57
CA SER A 571 56.63 5.24 -9.72
C SER A 571 57.34 5.03 -11.06
N ASN A 572 57.06 3.92 -11.77
CA ASN A 572 57.76 3.51 -12.99
C ASN A 572 56.90 3.69 -14.25
N HIS A 573 57.37 3.15 -15.39
CA HIS A 573 56.59 3.03 -16.63
C HIS A 573 55.56 1.88 -16.51
N PRO A 574 54.38 1.92 -17.16
CA PRO A 574 53.37 0.87 -17.06
C PRO A 574 53.86 -0.57 -17.33
N SER A 575 54.87 -0.75 -18.19
CA SER A 575 55.52 -2.06 -18.42
C SER A 575 56.09 -2.71 -17.15
N TYR A 576 56.41 -1.93 -16.11
CA TYR A 576 56.83 -2.44 -14.81
C TYR A 576 55.78 -3.36 -14.17
N PHE A 577 54.49 -3.15 -14.44
CA PHE A 577 53.43 -4.02 -13.93
C PHE A 577 53.48 -5.43 -14.53
N LEU A 578 53.86 -5.57 -15.81
CA LEU A 578 54.08 -6.89 -16.41
C LEU A 578 55.38 -7.52 -15.89
N MET A 579 56.42 -6.70 -15.71
CA MET A 579 57.72 -7.16 -15.18
C MET A 579 57.66 -7.66 -13.73
N ILE A 580 56.89 -7.01 -12.84
CA ILE A 580 56.75 -7.48 -11.45
C ILE A 580 56.01 -8.82 -11.37
N VAL A 581 55.09 -9.10 -12.30
CA VAL A 581 54.40 -10.40 -12.38
C VAL A 581 55.32 -11.49 -12.93
N VAL A 582 56.12 -11.21 -13.97
CA VAL A 582 57.13 -12.17 -14.46
C VAL A 582 58.24 -12.40 -13.41
N ALA A 583 58.67 -11.36 -12.69
CA ALA A 583 59.58 -11.50 -11.56
C ALA A 583 59.00 -12.37 -10.44
N TYR A 584 57.70 -12.25 -10.13
CA TYR A 584 57.02 -13.10 -9.16
C TYR A 584 57.07 -14.58 -9.57
N ILE A 585 56.85 -14.88 -10.85
CA ILE A 585 56.93 -16.23 -11.42
C ILE A 585 58.37 -16.77 -11.35
N ILE A 586 59.37 -15.97 -11.71
CA ILE A 586 60.80 -16.37 -11.65
C ILE A 586 61.26 -16.59 -10.19
N CYS A 587 60.88 -15.71 -9.25
CA CYS A 587 61.13 -15.94 -7.82
C CYS A 587 60.39 -17.18 -7.27
N SER A 588 59.29 -17.60 -7.90
CA SER A 588 58.54 -18.81 -7.56
C SER A 588 59.13 -20.11 -8.12
N ARG A 589 60.13 -20.04 -9.01
CA ARG A 589 60.75 -21.18 -9.74
C ARG A 589 60.95 -22.44 -8.89
N ALA A 590 61.50 -22.29 -7.69
CA ALA A 590 61.81 -23.43 -6.81
C ALA A 590 60.58 -24.27 -6.39
N HIS A 591 59.39 -23.67 -6.33
CA HIS A 591 58.13 -24.35 -6.04
C HIS A 591 57.45 -24.80 -7.34
N LEU A 592 57.43 -23.95 -8.38
CA LEU A 592 56.80 -24.27 -9.67
C LEU A 592 57.42 -25.48 -10.37
N LEU A 593 58.74 -25.71 -10.22
CA LEU A 593 59.40 -26.91 -10.73
C LEU A 593 59.08 -28.19 -9.93
N GLN A 594 58.43 -28.08 -8.76
CA GLN A 594 57.95 -29.22 -7.96
C GLN A 594 56.49 -29.58 -8.25
N CYS A 595 55.72 -28.66 -8.84
CA CYS A 595 54.37 -28.93 -9.36
C CYS A 595 54.42 -29.93 -10.52
N ASN A 596 53.53 -30.93 -10.49
CA ASN A 596 53.52 -32.09 -11.40
C ASN A 596 52.15 -32.36 -12.04
N GLN A 597 51.11 -31.62 -11.65
CA GLN A 597 49.77 -31.66 -12.24
C GLN A 597 49.29 -30.23 -12.54
N ALA A 598 48.48 -30.03 -13.58
CA ALA A 598 47.95 -28.70 -13.92
C ALA A 598 47.23 -28.01 -12.75
N ALA A 599 46.48 -28.78 -11.96
CA ALA A 599 45.80 -28.32 -10.75
C ALA A 599 46.75 -27.82 -9.64
N ASP A 600 48.00 -28.29 -9.58
CA ASP A 600 49.01 -27.77 -8.63
C ASP A 600 49.34 -26.31 -8.95
N PHE A 601 49.40 -25.96 -10.24
CA PHE A 601 49.69 -24.61 -10.71
C PHE A 601 48.48 -23.69 -10.51
N GLU A 602 47.27 -24.13 -10.87
CA GLU A 602 46.03 -23.41 -10.58
C GLU A 602 45.89 -23.11 -9.08
N TYR A 603 46.17 -24.10 -8.22
CA TYR A 603 46.22 -23.91 -6.78
C TYR A 603 47.28 -22.87 -6.38
N PHE A 604 48.52 -22.99 -6.88
CA PHE A 604 49.62 -22.07 -6.55
C PHE A 604 49.31 -20.60 -6.88
N PHE A 605 48.67 -20.31 -8.01
CA PHE A 605 48.39 -18.93 -8.44
C PHE A 605 47.13 -18.30 -7.83
N HIS A 606 46.30 -19.08 -7.12
CA HIS A 606 45.19 -18.57 -6.31
C HIS A 606 45.47 -18.58 -4.79
N HIS A 607 46.65 -19.05 -4.35
CA HIS A 607 47.01 -19.14 -2.93
C HIS A 607 48.22 -18.28 -2.55
N ARG A 608 48.40 -18.04 -1.25
CA ARG A 608 49.47 -17.20 -0.72
C ARG A 608 50.78 -17.97 -0.56
N ASN A 609 51.77 -17.60 -1.36
CA ASN A 609 53.09 -18.23 -1.33
C ASN A 609 54.09 -17.38 -0.53
N ASN A 610 54.94 -18.04 0.27
CA ASN A 610 55.90 -17.38 1.15
C ASN A 610 57.15 -16.92 0.37
N LEU A 611 57.14 -15.67 -0.09
CA LEU A 611 58.20 -15.07 -0.92
C LEU A 611 58.57 -13.68 -0.42
N ASP A 612 59.86 -13.36 -0.31
CA ASP A 612 60.29 -11.99 -0.01
C ASP A 612 60.01 -11.07 -1.20
N ILE A 613 58.97 -10.26 -1.07
CA ILE A 613 58.56 -9.27 -2.07
C ILE A 613 59.62 -8.20 -2.29
N THR A 614 60.55 -7.98 -1.36
CA THR A 614 61.73 -7.11 -1.58
C THR A 614 62.66 -7.70 -2.64
N THR A 615 62.82 -9.02 -2.68
CA THR A 615 63.58 -9.75 -3.70
C THR A 615 62.82 -9.77 -5.03
N VAL A 616 61.49 -9.95 -5.03
CA VAL A 616 60.66 -9.84 -6.24
C VAL A 616 60.74 -8.44 -6.87
N ILE A 617 60.73 -7.37 -6.07
CA ILE A 617 60.87 -5.98 -6.54
C ILE A 617 62.27 -5.73 -7.13
N LYS A 618 63.34 -6.23 -6.49
CA LYS A 618 64.72 -6.16 -7.04
C LYS A 618 64.81 -6.89 -8.38
N GLU A 619 64.23 -8.08 -8.46
CA GLU A 619 64.23 -8.88 -9.68
C GLU A 619 63.44 -8.19 -10.80
N ALA A 620 62.31 -7.54 -10.51
CA ALA A 620 61.58 -6.74 -11.49
C ALA A 620 62.40 -5.55 -12.04
N TYR A 621 63.21 -4.88 -11.20
CA TYR A 621 64.18 -3.90 -11.70
C TYR A 621 65.29 -4.55 -12.55
N ARG A 622 65.78 -5.75 -12.18
CA ARG A 622 66.72 -6.51 -13.02
C ARG A 622 66.11 -6.85 -14.38
N LEU A 623 64.85 -7.29 -14.45
CA LEU A 623 64.17 -7.61 -15.71
C LEU A 623 63.96 -6.35 -16.58
N MET A 624 63.59 -5.21 -16.00
CA MET A 624 63.50 -3.92 -16.71
C MET A 624 64.85 -3.50 -17.31
N GLU A 625 65.95 -3.69 -16.57
CA GLU A 625 67.30 -3.25 -16.98
C GLU A 625 68.01 -4.28 -17.90
N ALA A 626 67.60 -5.56 -17.89
CA ALA A 626 68.24 -6.65 -18.64
C ALA A 626 67.45 -7.25 -19.82
N THR A 627 66.19 -6.84 -20.06
CA THR A 627 65.40 -7.35 -21.20
C THR A 627 65.69 -6.53 -22.48
N PRO A 628 66.02 -7.16 -23.62
CA PRO A 628 66.23 -6.45 -24.88
C PRO A 628 65.01 -5.67 -25.36
N LEU A 629 65.24 -4.49 -25.97
CA LEU A 629 64.18 -3.58 -26.44
C LEU A 629 63.18 -4.20 -27.43
N ASP A 630 63.58 -5.25 -28.17
CA ASP A 630 62.67 -5.95 -29.07
C ASP A 630 61.61 -6.80 -28.35
N ILE A 631 61.92 -7.26 -27.14
CA ILE A 631 61.04 -8.10 -26.28
C ILE A 631 60.40 -7.24 -25.16
N HIS A 632 61.00 -6.11 -24.81
CA HIS A 632 60.59 -5.28 -23.69
C HIS A 632 59.19 -4.64 -23.92
N PRO A 633 58.19 -4.86 -23.03
CA PRO A 633 56.80 -4.44 -23.28
C PRO A 633 56.57 -2.94 -23.47
N GLN A 634 57.51 -2.08 -23.07
CA GLN A 634 57.48 -0.63 -23.37
C GLN A 634 57.48 -0.33 -24.89
N ARG A 635 57.88 -1.27 -25.75
CA ARG A 635 57.75 -1.11 -27.21
C ARG A 635 56.30 -1.10 -27.68
N MET A 636 55.40 -1.75 -26.94
CA MET A 636 53.99 -1.94 -27.34
C MET A 636 52.99 -1.19 -26.45
N LEU A 637 53.37 -0.85 -25.21
CA LEU A 637 52.57 -0.05 -24.29
C LEU A 637 52.83 1.45 -24.47
N GLU A 638 51.78 2.26 -24.48
CA GLU A 638 51.83 3.72 -24.45
C GLU A 638 52.42 4.21 -23.10
N ASP A 639 53.16 5.32 -23.14
CA ASP A 639 53.63 6.04 -21.95
C ASP A 639 52.47 6.50 -21.05
N PHE A 640 52.76 6.82 -19.79
CA PHE A 640 51.73 7.21 -18.82
C PHE A 640 51.07 8.57 -19.16
N ILE A 641 49.76 8.55 -19.40
CA ILE A 641 48.91 9.71 -19.71
C ILE A 641 47.92 9.96 -18.55
N PRO A 642 47.98 11.13 -17.88
CA PRO A 642 46.99 11.54 -16.88
C PRO A 642 45.56 11.63 -17.44
N LEU A 643 44.55 11.40 -16.59
CA LEU A 643 43.16 11.65 -16.97
C LEU A 643 42.91 13.14 -17.23
N THR A 644 42.12 13.44 -18.26
CA THR A 644 41.77 14.81 -18.66
C THR A 644 41.03 15.56 -17.56
N LYS A 645 41.29 16.87 -17.43
CA LYS A 645 40.60 17.76 -16.48
C LYS A 645 39.28 18.26 -17.07
N GLY A 646 38.28 18.43 -16.21
CA GLY A 646 36.91 18.84 -16.56
C GLY A 646 36.00 17.68 -16.97
N GLN A 647 36.47 16.79 -17.86
CA GLN A 647 35.72 15.63 -18.36
C GLN A 647 36.63 14.40 -18.44
N TYR A 648 36.07 13.19 -18.26
CA TYR A 648 36.80 11.93 -18.44
C TYR A 648 36.87 11.53 -19.93
N PRO A 649 37.97 10.91 -20.39
CA PRO A 649 38.13 10.55 -21.80
C PRO A 649 37.17 9.42 -22.20
N VAL A 650 36.73 9.37 -23.45
CA VAL A 650 35.80 8.32 -23.92
C VAL A 650 36.56 7.01 -24.12
N PHE A 651 36.33 6.03 -23.25
CA PHE A 651 36.97 4.72 -23.35
C PHE A 651 36.35 3.90 -24.48
N ASN A 652 37.11 3.68 -25.56
CA ASN A 652 36.68 3.03 -26.81
C ASN A 652 37.57 1.84 -27.24
N LYS A 653 38.59 1.45 -26.47
CA LYS A 653 39.58 0.40 -26.84
C LYS A 653 39.02 -1.04 -26.66
N TYR A 654 37.85 -1.36 -27.26
CA TYR A 654 37.20 -2.68 -27.20
C TYR A 654 36.20 -2.94 -28.35
N PRO A 655 35.82 -4.21 -28.65
CA PRO A 655 34.80 -4.56 -29.64
C PRO A 655 33.38 -4.13 -29.26
N LYS A 656 32.98 -2.91 -29.67
CA LYS A 656 31.67 -2.31 -29.31
C LYS A 656 30.47 -3.21 -29.61
N PHE A 657 30.36 -3.72 -30.83
CA PHE A 657 29.23 -4.55 -31.28
C PHE A 657 28.93 -5.73 -30.34
N ILE A 658 29.96 -6.41 -29.83
CA ILE A 658 29.81 -7.56 -28.92
C ILE A 658 29.28 -7.10 -27.55
N VAL A 659 29.82 -6.00 -27.03
CA VAL A 659 29.41 -5.41 -25.74
C VAL A 659 27.99 -4.85 -25.81
N ASP A 660 27.67 -4.13 -26.88
CA ASP A 660 26.35 -3.52 -27.09
C ASP A 660 25.26 -4.59 -27.25
N TYR A 661 25.56 -5.69 -27.96
CA TYR A 661 24.68 -6.87 -28.04
C TYR A 661 24.47 -7.54 -26.68
N GLN A 662 25.54 -7.77 -25.90
CA GLN A 662 25.44 -8.36 -24.57
C GLN A 662 24.66 -7.46 -23.59
N ALA A 663 24.84 -6.15 -23.67
CA ALA A 663 24.09 -5.18 -22.88
C ALA A 663 22.59 -5.16 -23.25
N GLN A 664 22.25 -5.24 -24.54
CA GLN A 664 20.86 -5.31 -25.01
C GLN A 664 20.15 -6.59 -24.54
N GLU A 665 20.78 -7.76 -24.66
CA GLU A 665 20.16 -9.02 -24.23
C GLU A 665 20.01 -9.08 -22.69
N ARG A 666 20.93 -8.47 -21.92
CA ARG A 666 20.80 -8.24 -20.47
C ARG A 666 19.74 -7.21 -20.08
N GLU A 667 19.34 -6.33 -20.99
CA GLU A 667 18.22 -5.40 -20.79
C GLU A 667 16.91 -6.14 -21.01
N ARG A 668 16.80 -6.87 -22.12
CA ARG A 668 15.67 -7.73 -22.48
C ARG A 668 15.33 -8.76 -21.40
N ILE A 669 16.29 -9.62 -21.02
CA ILE A 669 16.08 -10.65 -19.98
C ILE A 669 15.56 -10.04 -18.67
N ARG A 670 15.95 -8.80 -18.34
CA ARG A 670 15.47 -8.10 -17.14
C ARG A 670 14.06 -7.55 -17.31
N GLN A 671 13.71 -7.07 -18.50
CA GLN A 671 12.34 -6.65 -18.80
C GLN A 671 11.40 -7.85 -18.66
N ASP A 672 11.76 -8.97 -19.28
CA ASP A 672 11.07 -10.28 -19.16
C ASP A 672 10.96 -10.72 -17.67
N GLU A 673 12.05 -10.64 -16.88
CA GLU A 673 12.01 -10.91 -15.41
C GLU A 673 11.05 -9.98 -14.66
N THR A 674 11.00 -8.68 -15.00
CA THR A 674 10.12 -7.71 -14.32
C THR A 674 8.65 -7.87 -14.70
N GLU A 675 8.35 -8.21 -15.95
CA GLU A 675 7.00 -8.52 -16.42
C GLU A 675 6.47 -9.77 -15.73
N TYR A 676 7.24 -10.86 -15.73
CA TYR A 676 6.90 -12.11 -15.02
C TYR A 676 6.65 -11.90 -13.51
N LEU A 677 7.44 -11.06 -12.84
CA LEU A 677 7.21 -10.73 -11.42
C LEU A 677 5.91 -9.94 -11.20
N ARG A 678 5.55 -9.08 -12.17
CA ARG A 678 4.32 -8.26 -12.14
C ARG A 678 3.07 -9.10 -12.40
N GLU A 679 3.10 -9.97 -13.41
CA GLU A 679 2.04 -10.97 -13.66
C GLU A 679 1.80 -11.84 -12.43
N ARG A 680 2.88 -12.33 -11.80
CA ARG A 680 2.78 -13.14 -10.58
C ARG A 680 2.16 -12.38 -9.40
N GLN A 681 2.42 -11.08 -9.26
CA GLN A 681 1.75 -10.27 -8.25
C GLN A 681 0.25 -10.12 -8.55
N LEU A 682 -0.11 -9.81 -9.79
CA LEU A 682 -1.51 -9.70 -10.23
C LEU A 682 -2.28 -11.02 -10.03
N ALA A 683 -1.63 -12.17 -10.27
CA ALA A 683 -2.20 -13.49 -10.00
C ALA A 683 -2.51 -13.70 -8.50
N HIS A 684 -1.58 -13.35 -7.60
CA HIS A 684 -1.84 -13.42 -6.15
C HIS A 684 -2.88 -12.40 -5.67
N GLU A 685 -2.94 -11.20 -6.24
CA GLU A 685 -4.00 -10.23 -5.93
C GLU A 685 -5.38 -10.68 -6.41
N SER A 686 -5.45 -11.37 -7.55
CA SER A 686 -6.67 -12.02 -8.06
C SER A 686 -7.10 -13.19 -7.16
N GLU A 687 -6.15 -14.04 -6.75
CA GLU A 687 -6.38 -15.14 -5.81
C GLU A 687 -6.91 -14.63 -4.46
N ALA A 688 -6.33 -13.56 -3.91
CA ALA A 688 -6.79 -12.94 -2.67
C ALA A 688 -8.24 -12.40 -2.78
N LYS A 689 -8.57 -11.70 -3.87
CA LYS A 689 -9.94 -11.21 -4.12
C LYS A 689 -10.95 -12.34 -4.28
N ALA A 690 -10.57 -13.44 -4.93
CA ALA A 690 -11.42 -14.62 -5.04
C ALA A 690 -11.66 -15.32 -3.67
N GLN A 691 -10.66 -15.31 -2.77
CA GLN A 691 -10.82 -15.79 -1.39
C GLN A 691 -11.72 -14.87 -0.54
N GLU A 692 -11.60 -13.56 -0.72
CA GLU A 692 -12.44 -12.55 -0.06
C GLU A 692 -13.92 -12.68 -0.48
N GLN A 693 -14.20 -12.68 -1.78
CA GLN A 693 -15.55 -12.90 -2.33
C GLN A 693 -16.18 -14.21 -1.82
N LYS A 694 -15.40 -15.30 -1.79
CA LYS A 694 -15.88 -16.58 -1.25
C LYS A 694 -16.21 -16.50 0.26
N ALA A 695 -15.46 -15.72 1.04
CA ALA A 695 -15.74 -15.50 2.45
C ALA A 695 -17.02 -14.67 2.66
N GLU A 696 -17.26 -13.67 1.81
CA GLU A 696 -18.51 -12.90 1.78
C GLU A 696 -19.72 -13.78 1.42
N ASP A 697 -19.61 -14.61 0.37
CA ASP A 697 -20.62 -15.60 0.00
C ASP A 697 -20.93 -16.55 1.16
N GLU A 698 -19.91 -17.14 1.78
CA GLU A 698 -20.09 -18.03 2.93
C GLU A 698 -20.76 -17.32 4.12
N ALA A 699 -20.44 -16.05 4.38
CA ALA A 699 -21.11 -15.24 5.40
C ALA A 699 -22.56 -14.94 5.03
N TRP A 700 -22.85 -14.65 3.77
CA TRP A 700 -24.20 -14.43 3.24
C TRP A 700 -25.06 -15.70 3.38
N TYR A 701 -24.56 -16.87 2.97
CA TYR A 701 -25.27 -18.14 3.13
C TYR A 701 -25.55 -18.49 4.60
N ARG A 702 -24.61 -18.20 5.52
CA ARG A 702 -24.83 -18.37 6.97
C ARG A 702 -25.96 -17.45 7.48
N LYS A 703 -25.98 -16.18 7.05
CA LYS A 703 -27.04 -15.22 7.39
C LYS A 703 -28.40 -15.62 6.80
N GLN A 704 -28.43 -16.05 5.54
CA GLN A 704 -29.61 -16.55 4.83
C GLN A 704 -30.23 -17.76 5.57
N LYS A 705 -29.40 -18.69 6.04
CA LYS A 705 -29.82 -19.85 6.84
C LYS A 705 -30.42 -19.43 8.19
N LEU A 706 -29.76 -18.55 8.94
CA LEU A 706 -30.26 -18.07 10.24
C LEU A 706 -31.61 -17.33 10.12
N LEU A 707 -31.79 -16.55 9.05
CA LEU A 707 -33.07 -15.88 8.77
C LEU A 707 -34.19 -16.88 8.52
N ARG A 708 -33.92 -17.94 7.74
CA ARG A 708 -34.87 -19.02 7.48
C ARG A 708 -35.21 -19.81 8.75
N GLU A 709 -34.22 -20.15 9.56
CA GLU A 709 -34.44 -20.85 10.84
C GLU A 709 -35.30 -20.02 11.80
N ALA A 710 -35.07 -18.69 11.86
CA ALA A 710 -35.91 -17.78 12.63
C ALA A 710 -37.33 -17.63 12.06
N GLU A 711 -37.52 -17.71 10.73
CA GLU A 711 -38.84 -17.72 10.11
C GLU A 711 -39.61 -19.02 10.41
N GLU A 712 -38.96 -20.18 10.29
CA GLU A 712 -39.54 -21.49 10.61
C GLU A 712 -39.91 -21.59 12.11
N GLN A 713 -39.13 -20.97 13.01
CA GLN A 713 -39.51 -20.80 14.43
C GLN A 713 -40.76 -19.91 14.61
N ARG A 714 -40.83 -18.77 13.92
CA ARG A 714 -42.00 -17.87 13.98
C ARG A 714 -43.28 -18.53 13.47
N ARG A 715 -43.18 -19.29 12.36
CA ARG A 715 -44.30 -20.07 11.81
C ARG A 715 -44.82 -21.12 12.81
N LYS A 716 -43.94 -21.77 13.57
CA LYS A 716 -44.34 -22.68 14.66
C LYS A 716 -45.04 -21.97 15.81
N MET A 717 -44.48 -20.86 16.30
CA MET A 717 -45.10 -20.08 17.38
C MET A 717 -46.47 -19.52 17.00
N LEU A 718 -46.68 -19.11 15.75
CA LEU A 718 -47.99 -18.71 15.23
C LEU A 718 -48.99 -19.87 15.25
N LEU A 719 -48.60 -21.05 14.78
CA LEU A 719 -49.45 -22.25 14.79
C LEU A 719 -49.85 -22.65 16.22
N GLU A 720 -48.90 -22.62 17.17
CA GLU A 720 -49.20 -22.91 18.59
C GLU A 720 -50.19 -21.92 19.21
N GLU A 721 -50.13 -20.63 18.85
CA GLU A 721 -51.11 -19.63 19.31
C GLU A 721 -52.46 -19.75 18.59
N GLU A 722 -52.50 -20.11 17.31
CA GLU A 722 -53.75 -20.43 16.61
C GLU A 722 -54.46 -21.64 17.24
N ASP A 723 -53.73 -22.70 17.58
CA ASP A 723 -54.26 -23.87 18.30
C ASP A 723 -54.77 -23.50 19.71
N ARG A 724 -54.04 -22.65 20.45
CA ARG A 724 -54.49 -22.12 21.76
C ARG A 724 -55.79 -21.32 21.62
N LEU A 725 -55.88 -20.45 20.61
CA LEU A 725 -57.08 -19.66 20.33
C LEU A 725 -58.25 -20.54 19.86
N ALA A 726 -57.99 -21.58 19.07
CA ALA A 726 -59.00 -22.56 18.68
C ALA A 726 -59.55 -23.33 19.89
N ALA A 727 -58.67 -23.80 20.79
CA ALA A 727 -59.06 -24.47 22.03
C ALA A 727 -59.87 -23.54 22.96
N GLN A 728 -59.49 -22.25 23.09
CA GLN A 728 -60.28 -21.26 23.84
C GLN A 728 -61.66 -21.04 23.21
N ARG A 729 -61.75 -20.89 21.87
CA ARG A 729 -63.02 -20.76 21.14
C ARG A 729 -63.92 -21.99 21.35
N GLN A 730 -63.38 -23.20 21.33
CA GLN A 730 -64.12 -24.43 21.62
C GLN A 730 -64.66 -24.45 23.06
N ARG A 731 -63.84 -24.10 24.06
CA ARG A 731 -64.28 -24.00 25.48
C ARG A 731 -65.40 -22.97 25.65
N LEU A 732 -65.26 -21.79 25.07
CA LEU A 732 -66.30 -20.75 25.10
C LEU A 732 -67.58 -21.17 24.37
N ALA A 733 -67.48 -21.94 23.29
CA ALA A 733 -68.64 -22.51 22.59
C ALA A 733 -69.36 -23.57 23.44
N ALA A 734 -68.63 -24.41 24.19
CA ALA A 734 -69.22 -25.37 25.14
C ALA A 734 -69.97 -24.63 26.27
N VAL A 735 -69.35 -23.64 26.92
CA VAL A 735 -70.00 -22.84 27.97
C VAL A 735 -71.25 -22.11 27.46
N LYS A 736 -71.22 -21.57 26.23
CA LYS A 736 -72.42 -20.98 25.59
C LYS A 736 -73.53 -22.01 25.33
N ARG A 737 -73.19 -23.24 24.96
CA ARG A 737 -74.17 -24.33 24.78
C ARG A 737 -74.82 -24.71 26.12
N GLU A 738 -74.03 -24.87 27.20
CA GLU A 738 -74.56 -25.15 28.53
C GLU A 738 -75.49 -24.05 29.05
N LEU A 739 -75.12 -22.77 28.85
CA LEU A 739 -75.97 -21.63 29.19
C LEU A 739 -77.31 -21.68 28.43
N LYS A 740 -77.29 -21.97 27.12
CA LYS A 740 -78.52 -22.09 26.32
C LYS A 740 -79.38 -23.27 26.76
N ILE A 741 -78.78 -24.40 27.16
CA ILE A 741 -79.50 -25.55 27.73
C ILE A 741 -80.20 -25.16 29.04
N LYS A 742 -79.51 -24.45 29.95
CA LYS A 742 -80.09 -23.97 31.21
C LYS A 742 -81.23 -22.95 30.99
N GLU A 743 -81.08 -22.06 30.01
CA GLU A 743 -82.14 -21.12 29.60
C GLU A 743 -83.38 -21.85 29.07
N LEU A 744 -83.19 -22.84 28.20
CA LEU A 744 -84.29 -23.68 27.68
C LEU A 744 -84.96 -24.49 28.80
N GLN A 745 -84.21 -25.03 29.76
CA GLN A 745 -84.77 -25.74 30.93
C GLN A 745 -85.64 -24.82 31.80
N LEU A 746 -85.26 -23.55 31.97
CA LEU A 746 -86.07 -22.56 32.71
C LEU A 746 -87.38 -22.20 31.97
N LEU A 747 -87.33 -22.08 30.64
CA LEU A 747 -88.51 -21.84 29.80
C LEU A 747 -89.46 -23.06 29.76
N ASP A 748 -88.91 -24.27 29.72
CA ASP A 748 -89.71 -25.49 29.78
C ASP A 748 -90.33 -25.68 31.18
N ALA A 749 -89.63 -25.29 32.25
CA ALA A 749 -90.15 -25.29 33.61
C ALA A 749 -91.29 -24.29 33.82
N SER A 750 -91.21 -23.07 33.26
CA SER A 750 -92.31 -22.10 33.34
C SER A 750 -93.51 -22.54 32.50
N ARG A 751 -93.29 -23.07 31.29
CA ARG A 751 -94.33 -23.66 30.43
C ARG A 751 -95.07 -24.80 31.12
N ARG A 752 -94.35 -25.72 31.80
CA ARG A 752 -94.96 -26.82 32.56
C ARG A 752 -95.81 -26.32 33.73
N ARG A 753 -95.37 -25.28 34.47
CA ARG A 753 -96.18 -24.65 35.53
C ARG A 753 -97.47 -24.03 34.98
N PHE A 754 -97.39 -23.35 33.84
CA PHE A 754 -98.59 -22.78 33.18
C PHE A 754 -99.57 -23.86 32.72
N LEU A 755 -99.08 -24.96 32.13
CA LEU A 755 -99.93 -26.10 31.73
C LEU A 755 -100.56 -26.79 32.95
N SER A 756 -99.81 -26.98 34.04
CA SER A 756 -100.36 -27.51 35.30
C SER A 756 -101.46 -26.61 35.86
N TYR A 757 -101.28 -25.29 35.83
CA TYR A 757 -102.30 -24.34 36.28
C TYR A 757 -103.59 -24.40 35.44
N GLN A 758 -103.47 -24.56 34.11
CA GLN A 758 -104.63 -24.78 33.24
C GLN A 758 -105.35 -26.11 33.56
N GLN A 759 -104.58 -27.18 33.79
CA GLN A 759 -105.12 -28.48 34.18
C GLN A 759 -105.85 -28.44 35.55
N ASP A 760 -105.30 -27.70 36.53
CA ASP A 760 -105.92 -27.49 37.84
C ASP A 760 -107.26 -26.72 37.75
N GLN A 761 -107.39 -25.79 36.80
CA GLN A 761 -108.67 -25.09 36.59
C GLN A 761 -109.71 -26.02 35.97
N LEU A 762 -109.35 -26.75 34.91
CA LEU A 762 -110.24 -27.75 34.30
C LEU A 762 -110.67 -28.85 35.28
N GLN A 763 -109.78 -29.28 36.19
CA GLN A 763 -110.15 -30.22 37.26
C GLN A 763 -111.12 -29.62 38.29
N LYS A 764 -111.04 -28.32 38.59
CA LYS A 764 -112.01 -27.64 39.47
C LYS A 764 -113.38 -27.49 38.80
N GLU A 765 -113.41 -27.21 37.50
CA GLU A 765 -114.66 -27.16 36.73
C GLU A 765 -115.30 -28.54 36.58
N LEU A 766 -114.52 -29.59 36.25
CA LEU A 766 -114.99 -30.98 36.25
C LEU A 766 -115.57 -31.36 37.61
N LYS A 767 -114.83 -31.12 38.70
CA LYS A 767 -115.32 -31.43 40.05
C LYS A 767 -116.61 -30.68 40.42
N ARG A 768 -116.74 -29.41 40.00
CA ARG A 768 -117.99 -28.65 40.16
C ARG A 768 -119.17 -29.27 39.40
N LEU A 769 -118.91 -29.80 38.20
CA LEU A 769 -119.91 -30.52 37.40
C LEU A 769 -120.26 -31.86 38.05
N ASP A 770 -119.28 -32.62 38.54
CA ASP A 770 -119.49 -33.86 39.29
C ASP A 770 -120.32 -33.62 40.56
N ASP A 771 -120.01 -32.57 41.33
CA ASP A 771 -120.78 -32.15 42.51
C ASP A 771 -122.22 -31.72 42.16
N GLU A 772 -122.50 -31.30 40.92
CA GLU A 772 -123.85 -30.99 40.43
C GLU A 772 -124.59 -32.22 39.88
N ILE A 773 -123.87 -33.13 39.20
CA ILE A 773 -124.37 -34.43 38.77
C ILE A 773 -124.75 -35.27 40.00
N ALA A 774 -123.92 -35.29 41.05
CA ALA A 774 -124.20 -35.99 42.31
C ALA A 774 -125.46 -35.46 42.99
N ARG A 775 -125.67 -34.13 43.05
CA ARG A 775 -126.92 -33.53 43.54
C ARG A 775 -128.13 -33.93 42.68
N LYS A 776 -128.01 -33.91 41.36
CA LYS A 776 -129.07 -34.36 40.42
C LYS A 776 -129.27 -35.88 40.42
N ALA A 777 -128.32 -36.67 40.90
CA ALA A 777 -128.49 -38.10 41.15
C ALA A 777 -129.26 -38.34 42.44
N SER A 778 -128.84 -37.71 43.56
CA SER A 778 -129.51 -37.85 44.86
C SER A 778 -130.97 -37.36 44.84
N MET A 779 -131.28 -36.27 44.12
CA MET A 779 -132.67 -35.85 43.91
C MET A 779 -133.51 -36.92 43.21
N ARG A 780 -133.02 -37.50 42.11
CA ARG A 780 -133.71 -38.59 41.39
C ARG A 780 -133.84 -39.85 42.24
N GLU A 781 -132.84 -40.15 43.07
CA GLU A 781 -132.86 -41.29 43.99
C GLU A 781 -133.95 -41.11 45.05
N GLN A 782 -134.12 -39.91 45.61
CA GLN A 782 -135.22 -39.55 46.51
C GLN A 782 -136.60 -39.63 45.81
N GLU A 783 -136.71 -39.13 44.57
CA GLU A 783 -137.93 -39.28 43.75
C GLU A 783 -138.29 -40.76 43.52
N THR A 784 -137.30 -41.60 43.19
CA THR A 784 -137.54 -43.05 43.03
C THR A 784 -137.90 -43.75 44.34
N ALA A 785 -137.31 -43.34 45.48
CA ALA A 785 -137.64 -43.89 46.79
C ALA A 785 -139.09 -43.57 47.20
N ALA A 786 -139.56 -42.34 46.94
CA ALA A 786 -140.94 -41.96 47.16
C ALA A 786 -141.91 -42.75 46.26
N ALA A 787 -141.56 -42.96 44.98
CA ALA A 787 -142.36 -43.77 44.06
C ALA A 787 -142.43 -45.26 44.48
N VAL A 788 -141.34 -45.82 45.00
CA VAL A 788 -141.33 -47.18 45.55
C VAL A 788 -142.23 -47.29 46.80
N GLN A 789 -142.23 -46.29 47.68
CA GLN A 789 -143.12 -46.27 48.85
C GLN A 789 -144.61 -46.21 48.45
N ASP A 790 -145.00 -45.40 47.45
CA ASP A 790 -146.40 -45.37 46.97
C ASP A 790 -146.82 -46.72 46.35
N LEU A 791 -145.92 -47.38 45.62
CA LEU A 791 -146.16 -48.74 45.09
C LEU A 791 -146.28 -49.80 46.21
N GLU A 792 -145.51 -49.67 47.28
CA GLU A 792 -145.52 -50.61 48.41
C GLU A 792 -146.79 -50.45 49.28
N VAL A 793 -147.29 -49.22 49.44
CA VAL A 793 -148.63 -48.96 50.03
C VAL A 793 -149.73 -49.61 49.19
N ARG A 794 -149.76 -49.37 47.87
CA ARG A 794 -150.75 -49.98 46.95
C ARG A 794 -150.66 -51.51 46.94
N ARG A 795 -149.46 -52.07 47.12
CA ARG A 795 -149.28 -53.53 47.25
C ARG A 795 -149.95 -54.06 48.53
N MET A 796 -149.82 -53.37 49.66
CA MET A 796 -150.51 -53.76 50.90
C MET A 796 -152.04 -53.64 50.79
N GLU A 797 -152.55 -52.63 50.08
CA GLU A 797 -153.98 -52.54 49.74
C GLU A 797 -154.45 -53.74 48.90
N LEU A 798 -153.68 -54.12 47.87
CA LEU A 798 -153.94 -55.28 47.03
C LEU A 798 -153.86 -56.62 47.78
N GLU A 799 -152.91 -56.79 48.70
CA GLU A 799 -152.81 -58.00 49.52
C GLU A 799 -153.96 -58.10 50.55
N SER A 800 -154.46 -56.97 51.07
CA SER A 800 -155.69 -56.92 51.87
C SER A 800 -156.93 -57.31 51.06
N GLN A 801 -157.09 -56.75 49.85
CA GLN A 801 -158.18 -57.12 48.94
C GLN A 801 -158.11 -58.61 48.52
N ARG A 802 -156.90 -59.14 48.32
CA ARG A 802 -156.68 -60.58 48.04
C ARG A 802 -157.14 -61.46 49.20
N GLN A 803 -156.83 -61.11 50.46
CA GLN A 803 -157.26 -61.92 51.61
C GLN A 803 -158.79 -61.95 51.76
N LEU A 804 -159.48 -60.84 51.45
CA LEU A 804 -160.95 -60.81 51.37
C LEU A 804 -161.46 -61.72 50.24
N PHE A 805 -160.82 -61.69 49.07
CA PHE A 805 -161.15 -62.58 47.95
C PHE A 805 -160.92 -64.06 48.28
N GLU A 806 -159.85 -64.41 48.99
CA GLU A 806 -159.57 -65.79 49.40
C GLU A 806 -160.61 -66.32 50.41
N GLN A 807 -161.13 -65.48 51.32
CA GLN A 807 -162.25 -65.85 52.19
C GLN A 807 -163.58 -66.05 51.45
N HIS A 808 -163.81 -65.31 50.36
CA HIS A 808 -164.94 -65.57 49.47
C HIS A 808 -164.74 -66.86 48.66
N LEU A 809 -163.55 -67.05 48.08
CA LEU A 809 -163.21 -68.20 47.25
C LEU A 809 -163.37 -69.54 47.99
N ILE A 810 -163.12 -69.61 49.29
CA ILE A 810 -163.36 -70.82 50.09
C ILE A 810 -164.85 -71.16 50.18
N LYS A 811 -165.74 -70.17 50.33
CA LYS A 811 -167.20 -70.37 50.32
C LYS A 811 -167.70 -70.76 48.93
N ASP A 812 -167.16 -70.12 47.90
CA ASP A 812 -167.54 -70.40 46.52
C ASP A 812 -167.00 -71.76 46.04
N GLN A 813 -165.89 -72.26 46.59
CA GLN A 813 -165.39 -73.62 46.31
C GLN A 813 -166.36 -74.72 46.79
N GLU A 814 -167.05 -74.54 47.91
CA GLU A 814 -168.13 -75.46 48.33
C GLU A 814 -169.27 -75.48 47.29
N ALA A 815 -169.61 -74.33 46.70
CA ALA A 815 -170.63 -74.22 45.65
C ALA A 815 -170.16 -74.74 44.28
N VAL A 816 -168.91 -74.50 43.89
CA VAL A 816 -168.37 -74.84 42.55
C VAL A 816 -168.22 -76.35 42.32
N THR A 817 -168.10 -77.17 43.38
CA THR A 817 -168.24 -78.63 43.26
C THR A 817 -169.57 -79.08 42.66
N LYS A 818 -170.59 -78.21 42.70
CA LYS A 818 -171.92 -78.40 42.11
C LYS A 818 -172.01 -77.94 40.65
N GLU A 819 -171.20 -76.95 40.25
CA GLU A 819 -171.14 -76.38 38.88
C GLU A 819 -170.19 -77.11 37.92
N MET A 820 -169.31 -78.00 38.42
CA MET A 820 -168.34 -78.82 37.66
C MET A 820 -168.97 -79.68 36.53
N LYS A 821 -170.30 -79.64 36.37
CA LYS A 821 -171.10 -80.45 35.45
C LYS A 821 -171.40 -79.79 34.10
N GLU A 822 -171.19 -78.48 33.94
CA GLU A 822 -171.81 -77.70 32.83
C GLU A 822 -170.85 -77.03 31.83
N LYS A 823 -169.55 -76.91 32.12
CA LYS A 823 -168.61 -76.09 31.32
C LYS A 823 -167.53 -76.90 30.60
N VAL A 824 -167.98 -77.78 29.70
CA VAL A 824 -167.11 -78.49 28.74
C VAL A 824 -166.95 -77.72 27.43
N ASP A 825 -168.01 -77.04 26.96
CA ASP A 825 -168.09 -76.59 25.56
C ASP A 825 -167.64 -75.13 25.32
N ALA A 826 -166.33 -75.01 25.07
CA ALA A 826 -165.75 -74.06 24.11
C ALA A 826 -165.78 -72.55 24.52
N HIS A 827 -165.37 -71.56 23.73
CA HIS A 827 -165.05 -71.52 22.29
C HIS A 827 -164.00 -70.45 21.92
N GLN A 828 -163.31 -70.66 20.79
CA GLN A 828 -162.53 -69.73 19.93
C GLN A 828 -162.08 -68.37 20.55
N ARG A 829 -160.78 -68.15 20.79
CA ARG A 829 -159.72 -67.83 19.79
C ARG A 829 -160.02 -66.66 18.84
N LYS A 830 -159.29 -65.55 18.98
CA LYS A 830 -158.68 -64.81 17.84
C LYS A 830 -157.55 -63.84 18.27
N VAL A 831 -156.79 -63.35 17.29
CA VAL A 831 -155.57 -62.50 17.30
C VAL A 831 -155.55 -61.70 15.98
N ASP A 832 -154.91 -60.52 15.88
CA ASP A 832 -154.46 -59.86 14.60
C ASP A 832 -153.43 -58.68 14.86
N LEU A 833 -152.89 -58.02 13.80
CA LEU A 833 -151.57 -57.28 13.69
C LEU A 833 -151.67 -55.97 12.81
N GLU A 834 -150.71 -55.04 12.52
CA GLU A 834 -149.40 -54.48 13.03
C GLU A 834 -149.01 -53.19 12.18
N ASP A 835 -148.29 -52.16 12.71
CA ASP A 835 -147.62 -51.03 11.95
C ASP A 835 -146.73 -50.12 12.88
N HIS A 836 -145.93 -49.07 12.55
CA HIS A 836 -145.46 -48.33 11.33
C HIS A 836 -144.05 -47.65 11.54
N ARG A 837 -143.49 -46.84 10.60
CA ARG A 837 -142.13 -46.21 10.65
C ARG A 837 -141.93 -44.95 9.72
N VAL A 838 -140.78 -44.23 9.80
CA VAL A 838 -140.19 -43.25 8.78
C VAL A 838 -140.76 -41.78 8.90
N GLN A 839 -140.22 -40.59 8.48
CA GLN A 839 -139.31 -40.10 7.38
C GLN A 839 -138.63 -38.66 7.56
N ARG A 840 -137.37 -38.45 7.08
CA ARG A 840 -136.62 -37.29 6.40
C ARG A 840 -136.91 -35.76 6.66
N TRP A 841 -136.11 -34.72 6.23
CA TRP A 841 -134.71 -34.60 5.70
C TRP A 841 -133.91 -33.28 6.04
N MET A 842 -133.79 -32.26 5.15
CA MET A 842 -132.69 -31.23 5.08
C MET A 842 -133.07 -29.90 4.38
N GLU A 843 -132.11 -28.93 4.41
CA GLU A 843 -131.75 -27.87 3.43
C GLU A 843 -131.96 -26.35 3.71
N THR A 844 -131.21 -25.53 2.94
CA THR A 844 -130.74 -24.12 3.10
C THR A 844 -131.80 -23.01 2.90
N ASP A 845 -131.60 -21.68 3.05
CA ASP A 845 -130.43 -20.77 2.85
C ASP A 845 -130.61 -19.37 3.55
N ARG A 846 -129.53 -18.56 3.65
CA ARG A 846 -129.44 -17.10 4.01
C ARG A 846 -129.92 -16.67 5.42
N GLU A 847 -129.41 -15.59 6.04
CA GLU A 847 -128.80 -14.34 5.51
C GLU A 847 -127.41 -13.98 6.05
N GLU A 848 -126.62 -13.24 5.26
CA GLU A 848 -125.41 -12.53 5.69
C GLU A 848 -125.68 -11.03 5.82
N ASN A 849 -125.45 -10.38 6.97
CA ASN A 849 -125.28 -8.91 6.99
C ASN A 849 -124.52 -8.28 8.19
N GLN A 850 -123.72 -9.04 8.97
CA GLN A 850 -122.96 -8.49 10.11
C GLN A 850 -121.48 -8.93 10.15
N LYS A 851 -120.79 -8.82 9.00
CA LYS A 851 -119.31 -9.00 8.91
C LYS A 851 -118.57 -7.84 8.22
N ALA A 852 -119.25 -6.72 7.95
CA ALA A 852 -118.71 -5.64 7.12
C ALA A 852 -117.79 -4.63 7.85
N GLN A 853 -117.72 -4.64 9.19
CA GLN A 853 -117.11 -3.53 9.94
C GLN A 853 -115.83 -3.89 10.73
N THR A 854 -115.59 -5.17 11.06
CA THR A 854 -114.38 -5.62 11.78
C THR A 854 -113.19 -5.96 10.87
N VAL A 855 -113.40 -6.08 9.56
CA VAL A 855 -112.34 -6.41 8.58
C VAL A 855 -111.58 -5.17 8.09
N ALA A 856 -112.15 -3.97 8.26
CA ALA A 856 -111.55 -2.72 7.79
C ALA A 856 -110.28 -2.32 8.58
N GLU A 857 -110.27 -2.51 9.90
CA GLU A 857 -109.19 -2.03 10.78
C GLU A 857 -107.93 -2.90 10.71
N GLU A 858 -108.07 -4.22 10.52
CA GLU A 858 -106.92 -5.10 10.27
C GLU A 858 -106.18 -4.79 8.95
N GLY A 859 -106.87 -4.19 7.97
CA GLY A 859 -106.31 -3.88 6.66
C GLY A 859 -105.23 -2.80 6.71
N VAL A 860 -105.43 -1.76 7.54
CA VAL A 860 -104.53 -0.60 7.62
C VAL A 860 -103.20 -0.97 8.28
N ALA A 861 -103.24 -1.62 9.45
CA ALA A 861 -102.04 -2.05 10.16
C ALA A 861 -101.16 -3.03 9.34
N LYS A 862 -101.80 -3.90 8.54
CA LYS A 862 -101.10 -4.85 7.64
C LYS A 862 -100.56 -4.22 6.35
N ALA A 863 -100.87 -2.93 6.08
CA ALA A 863 -100.33 -2.17 4.96
C ALA A 863 -99.09 -1.35 5.36
N GLU A 864 -99.18 -0.56 6.44
CA GLU A 864 -98.07 0.29 6.92
C GLU A 864 -96.82 -0.53 7.26
N GLN A 865 -97.01 -1.67 7.93
CA GLN A 865 -95.89 -2.53 8.34
C GLN A 865 -95.23 -3.26 7.16
N LYS A 866 -95.88 -3.35 5.99
CA LYS A 866 -95.26 -3.80 4.74
C LYS A 866 -94.47 -2.69 4.06
N HIS A 867 -94.96 -1.45 4.08
CA HIS A 867 -94.27 -0.30 3.48
C HIS A 867 -92.88 -0.08 4.08
N ILE A 868 -92.77 -0.12 5.42
CA ILE A 868 -91.50 0.07 6.13
C ILE A 868 -90.50 -1.06 5.81
N ASP A 869 -90.97 -2.30 5.72
CA ASP A 869 -90.14 -3.47 5.36
C ASP A 869 -89.70 -3.42 3.88
N THR A 870 -90.53 -2.91 2.97
CA THR A 870 -90.13 -2.66 1.57
C THR A 870 -89.12 -1.52 1.45
N ASP A 871 -89.31 -0.40 2.15
CA ASP A 871 -88.40 0.76 2.07
C ASP A 871 -87.04 0.46 2.70
N TRP A 872 -87.00 -0.29 3.81
CA TRP A 872 -85.74 -0.76 4.39
C TRP A 872 -84.98 -1.69 3.42
N LYS A 873 -85.68 -2.64 2.78
CA LYS A 873 -85.09 -3.51 1.75
C LYS A 873 -84.61 -2.70 0.53
N LEU A 874 -85.34 -1.66 0.15
CA LEU A 874 -84.95 -0.78 -0.95
C LEU A 874 -83.68 0.03 -0.61
N GLN A 875 -83.59 0.60 0.61
CA GLN A 875 -82.38 1.30 1.07
C GLN A 875 -81.17 0.37 1.18
N VAL A 876 -81.34 -0.85 1.70
CA VAL A 876 -80.26 -1.84 1.79
C VAL A 876 -79.79 -2.27 0.39
N LEU A 877 -80.71 -2.51 -0.55
CA LEU A 877 -80.36 -2.79 -1.94
C LEU A 877 -79.69 -1.59 -2.65
N GLN A 878 -80.08 -0.35 -2.34
CA GLN A 878 -79.42 0.85 -2.86
C GLN A 878 -78.02 1.04 -2.29
N ARG A 879 -77.79 0.76 -0.99
CA ARG A 879 -76.43 0.73 -0.41
C ARG A 879 -75.58 -0.36 -1.04
N LEU A 880 -76.05 -1.61 -1.07
CA LEU A 880 -75.32 -2.73 -1.69
C LEU A 880 -74.98 -2.48 -3.17
N ARG A 881 -75.83 -1.74 -3.90
CA ARG A 881 -75.54 -1.34 -5.29
C ARG A 881 -74.49 -0.23 -5.38
N ARG A 882 -74.48 0.74 -4.46
CA ARG A 882 -73.40 1.75 -4.36
C ARG A 882 -72.09 1.12 -3.93
N ASP A 883 -72.07 0.35 -2.84
CA ASP A 883 -70.90 -0.40 -2.37
C ASP A 883 -70.32 -1.34 -3.45
N ALA A 884 -71.16 -1.83 -4.37
CA ALA A 884 -70.71 -2.59 -5.54
C ALA A 884 -70.11 -1.68 -6.64
N GLN A 885 -70.78 -0.59 -7.01
CA GLN A 885 -70.26 0.37 -7.99
C GLN A 885 -68.96 1.06 -7.53
N ASP A 886 -68.84 1.38 -6.25
CA ASP A 886 -67.64 1.99 -5.67
C ASP A 886 -66.46 1.00 -5.71
N ARG A 887 -66.72 -0.29 -5.46
CA ARG A 887 -65.70 -1.35 -5.64
C ARG A 887 -65.34 -1.55 -7.10
N GLU A 888 -66.31 -1.51 -8.00
CA GLU A 888 -66.10 -1.65 -9.45
C GLU A 888 -65.26 -0.48 -10.00
N GLN A 889 -65.53 0.75 -9.53
CA GLN A 889 -64.70 1.92 -9.81
C GLN A 889 -63.27 1.77 -9.25
N CYS A 890 -63.09 1.35 -8.00
CA CYS A 890 -61.75 1.09 -7.46
C CYS A 890 -61.01 -0.04 -8.22
N TYR A 891 -61.71 -1.08 -8.69
CA TYR A 891 -61.11 -2.10 -9.55
C TYR A 891 -60.73 -1.54 -10.92
N GLU A 892 -61.57 -0.69 -11.54
CA GLU A 892 -61.20 0.02 -12.77
C GLU A 892 -59.98 0.94 -12.58
N GLU A 893 -59.90 1.69 -11.48
CA GLU A 893 -58.74 2.54 -11.18
C GLU A 893 -57.46 1.70 -10.97
N ILE A 894 -57.54 0.59 -10.25
CA ILE A 894 -56.42 -0.35 -10.10
C ILE A 894 -56.01 -0.94 -11.45
N VAL A 895 -56.96 -1.30 -12.32
CA VAL A 895 -56.66 -1.80 -13.68
C VAL A 895 -56.04 -0.72 -14.57
N LYS A 896 -56.52 0.53 -14.50
CA LYS A 896 -55.93 1.69 -15.21
C LYS A 896 -54.50 1.94 -14.73
N LEU A 897 -54.26 1.98 -13.41
CA LEU A 897 -52.93 2.15 -12.83
C LEU A 897 -51.97 1.00 -13.20
N LEU A 898 -52.45 -0.24 -13.24
CA LEU A 898 -51.66 -1.39 -13.71
C LEU A 898 -51.37 -1.35 -15.21
N HIS A 899 -52.27 -0.78 -16.02
CA HIS A 899 -52.05 -0.55 -17.44
C HIS A 899 -50.99 0.55 -17.65
N ASP A 900 -51.17 1.72 -17.02
CA ASP A 900 -50.24 2.85 -17.08
C ASP A 900 -48.83 2.48 -16.61
N ASN A 901 -48.72 1.62 -15.58
CA ASN A 901 -47.43 1.16 -15.10
C ASN A 901 -46.75 0.24 -16.12
N ARG A 902 -47.49 -0.69 -16.74
CA ARG A 902 -46.97 -1.54 -17.84
C ARG A 902 -46.57 -0.73 -19.08
N VAL A 903 -47.30 0.35 -19.40
CA VAL A 903 -46.91 1.28 -20.48
C VAL A 903 -45.58 1.95 -20.14
N LYS A 904 -45.41 2.46 -18.92
CA LYS A 904 -44.15 3.09 -18.45
C LYS A 904 -42.99 2.09 -18.37
N GLU A 905 -43.24 0.84 -17.96
CA GLU A 905 -42.25 -0.25 -18.03
C GLU A 905 -41.82 -0.53 -19.47
N ALA A 906 -42.76 -0.56 -20.42
CA ALA A 906 -42.46 -0.74 -21.84
C ALA A 906 -41.71 0.44 -22.47
N GLU A 907 -42.06 1.68 -22.09
CA GLU A 907 -41.34 2.90 -22.47
C GLU A 907 -39.91 2.90 -21.91
N LEU A 908 -39.72 2.55 -20.64
CA LEU A 908 -38.40 2.42 -20.01
C LEU A 908 -37.55 1.36 -20.71
N LEU A 909 -38.13 0.18 -20.99
CA LEU A 909 -37.45 -0.89 -21.73
C LEU A 909 -37.12 -0.49 -23.18
N LYS A 910 -37.91 0.38 -23.81
CA LYS A 910 -37.61 0.94 -25.13
C LYS A 910 -36.45 1.94 -25.04
N ALA A 911 -36.50 2.88 -24.10
CA ALA A 911 -35.43 3.84 -23.86
C ALA A 911 -34.10 3.16 -23.49
N MET A 912 -34.12 2.09 -22.70
CA MET A 912 -32.93 1.28 -22.41
C MET A 912 -32.32 0.71 -23.69
N ARG A 913 -33.12 0.02 -24.53
CA ARG A 913 -32.65 -0.50 -25.83
C ARG A 913 -32.08 0.59 -26.73
N GLU A 914 -32.76 1.72 -26.87
CA GLU A 914 -32.26 2.87 -27.65
C GLU A 914 -30.93 3.45 -27.12
N THR A 915 -30.63 3.30 -25.82
CA THR A 915 -29.31 3.66 -25.25
C THR A 915 -28.27 2.54 -25.33
N GLU A 916 -28.66 1.29 -25.54
CA GLU A 916 -27.74 0.17 -25.80
C GLU A 916 -27.37 0.11 -27.28
N GLU A 917 -28.33 0.32 -28.18
CA GLU A 917 -28.13 0.45 -29.62
C GLU A 917 -27.14 1.58 -29.94
N LYS A 918 -27.33 2.78 -29.36
CA LYS A 918 -26.38 3.90 -29.54
C LYS A 918 -24.98 3.61 -29.00
N LYS A 919 -24.85 2.86 -27.91
CA LYS A 919 -23.53 2.42 -27.41
C LYS A 919 -22.86 1.41 -28.36
N TRP A 920 -23.64 0.56 -29.01
CA TRP A 920 -23.15 -0.33 -30.06
C TRP A 920 -22.72 0.45 -31.31
N GLU A 921 -23.48 1.45 -31.73
CA GLU A 921 -23.08 2.36 -32.83
C GLU A 921 -21.78 3.12 -32.49
N ASP A 922 -21.65 3.66 -31.28
CA ASP A 922 -20.43 4.31 -30.78
C ASP A 922 -19.21 3.36 -30.76
N VAL A 923 -19.41 2.08 -30.44
CA VAL A 923 -18.36 1.06 -30.44
C VAL A 923 -17.95 0.70 -31.86
N ILE A 924 -18.90 0.45 -32.76
CA ILE A 924 -18.64 0.13 -34.17
C ILE A 924 -17.91 1.28 -34.87
N GLN A 925 -18.27 2.54 -34.59
CA GLN A 925 -17.56 3.70 -35.13
C GLN A 925 -16.09 3.79 -34.64
N LYS A 926 -15.82 3.45 -33.37
CA LYS A 926 -14.47 3.44 -32.82
C LYS A 926 -13.63 2.27 -33.33
N GLU A 927 -14.25 1.11 -33.53
CA GLU A 927 -13.60 -0.07 -34.12
C GLU A 927 -13.21 0.20 -35.58
N ALA A 928 -14.10 0.84 -36.36
CA ALA A 928 -13.81 1.29 -37.71
C ALA A 928 -12.67 2.35 -37.77
N GLN A 929 -12.67 3.32 -36.85
CA GLN A 929 -11.57 4.31 -36.71
C GLN A 929 -10.24 3.62 -36.39
N LEU A 930 -10.24 2.65 -35.46
CA LEU A 930 -9.03 1.91 -35.08
C LEU A 930 -8.49 1.07 -36.25
N GLU A 931 -9.37 0.45 -37.04
CA GLU A 931 -8.97 -0.23 -38.28
C GLU A 931 -8.36 0.74 -39.31
N GLU A 932 -8.89 1.95 -39.44
CA GLU A 932 -8.37 2.96 -40.38
C GLU A 932 -7.00 3.50 -39.94
N GLU A 933 -6.82 3.75 -38.63
CA GLU A 933 -5.51 4.09 -38.04
C GLU A 933 -4.48 2.96 -38.21
N GLN A 934 -4.89 1.69 -38.02
CA GLN A 934 -4.00 0.53 -38.24
C GLN A 934 -3.61 0.38 -39.72
N LYS A 935 -4.52 0.62 -40.66
CA LYS A 935 -4.22 0.61 -42.11
C LYS A 935 -3.27 1.74 -42.49
N ALA A 936 -3.45 2.94 -41.92
CA ALA A 936 -2.54 4.06 -42.10
C ALA A 936 -1.13 3.77 -41.52
N ALA A 937 -1.05 3.16 -40.34
CA ALA A 937 0.22 2.74 -39.73
C ALA A 937 0.94 1.67 -40.56
N ALA A 938 0.21 0.67 -41.07
CA ALA A 938 0.77 -0.36 -41.95
C ALA A 938 1.32 0.24 -43.26
N ALA A 939 0.58 1.15 -43.90
CA ALA A 939 1.04 1.83 -45.11
C ALA A 939 2.29 2.71 -44.86
N ALA A 940 2.38 3.36 -43.70
CA ALA A 940 3.58 4.11 -43.31
C ALA A 940 4.81 3.20 -43.10
N ASP A 941 4.63 2.00 -42.53
CA ASP A 941 5.73 1.06 -42.31
C ASP A 941 6.11 0.30 -43.61
N GLU A 942 5.21 0.16 -44.59
CA GLU A 942 5.56 -0.24 -45.97
C GLU A 942 6.37 0.83 -46.70
N GLN A 943 5.98 2.11 -46.62
CA GLN A 943 6.80 3.21 -47.16
C GLN A 943 8.20 3.24 -46.49
N ARG A 944 8.27 2.93 -45.20
CA ARG A 944 9.52 2.84 -44.45
C ARG A 944 10.39 1.65 -44.89
N LYS A 945 9.80 0.50 -45.22
CA LYS A 945 10.51 -0.65 -45.82
C LYS A 945 11.06 -0.30 -47.19
N LEU A 946 10.24 0.30 -48.06
CA LEU A 946 10.69 0.77 -49.38
C LEU A 946 11.89 1.73 -49.27
N PHE A 947 11.84 2.70 -48.35
CA PHE A 947 12.98 3.60 -48.06
C PHE A 947 14.23 2.90 -47.49
N LEU A 948 14.06 1.79 -46.77
CA LEU A 948 15.17 0.98 -46.27
C LEU A 948 15.79 0.12 -47.38
N ASP A 949 14.96 -0.49 -48.23
CA ASP A 949 15.42 -1.30 -49.37
C ASP A 949 16.13 -0.42 -50.42
N ASP A 950 15.63 0.80 -50.69
CA ASP A 950 16.29 1.79 -51.55
C ASP A 950 17.70 2.13 -51.00
N LYS A 951 17.83 2.32 -49.69
CA LYS A 951 19.12 2.55 -49.03
C LYS A 951 20.03 1.33 -48.97
N ILE A 952 19.47 0.12 -48.97
CA ILE A 952 20.24 -1.12 -49.08
C ILE A 952 20.77 -1.26 -50.52
N ASN A 953 20.00 -0.86 -51.53
CA ASN A 953 20.45 -0.80 -52.92
C ASN A 953 21.53 0.27 -53.14
N ASP A 954 21.39 1.48 -52.59
CA ASP A 954 22.45 2.51 -52.55
C ASP A 954 23.76 1.95 -51.93
N ALA A 955 23.63 1.20 -50.83
CA ALA A 955 24.76 0.58 -50.15
C ALA A 955 25.39 -0.57 -50.97
N LEU A 956 24.59 -1.34 -51.72
CA LEU A 956 25.05 -2.39 -52.62
C LEU A 956 25.74 -1.81 -53.87
N GLU A 957 25.21 -0.75 -54.49
CA GLU A 957 25.91 -0.01 -55.54
C GLU A 957 27.23 0.58 -55.05
N SER A 958 27.27 1.04 -53.79
CA SER A 958 28.50 1.54 -53.16
C SER A 958 29.50 0.41 -52.90
N ALA A 959 29.04 -0.78 -52.54
CA ALA A 959 29.87 -1.98 -52.39
C ALA A 959 30.40 -2.50 -53.74
N GLU A 960 29.60 -2.51 -54.80
CA GLU A 960 30.06 -2.85 -56.16
C GLU A 960 31.08 -1.85 -56.71
N LYS A 961 30.99 -0.56 -56.34
CA LYS A 961 32.02 0.43 -56.67
C LYS A 961 33.33 0.12 -55.94
N LEU A 962 33.28 -0.21 -54.65
CA LEU A 962 34.46 -0.62 -53.87
C LEU A 962 35.10 -1.93 -54.40
N GLN A 963 34.29 -2.90 -54.84
CA GLN A 963 34.80 -4.15 -55.45
C GLN A 963 35.52 -3.97 -56.80
N ARG A 964 35.55 -2.77 -57.38
CA ARG A 964 36.30 -2.48 -58.62
C ARG A 964 37.70 -1.91 -58.39
N GLU A 965 38.06 -1.51 -57.16
CA GLU A 965 39.35 -0.88 -56.89
C GLU A 965 40.38 -1.81 -56.21
N ASP A 966 39.95 -2.74 -55.35
CA ASP A 966 40.85 -3.70 -54.65
C ASP A 966 40.82 -5.12 -55.26
N GLY A 967 41.47 -5.28 -56.41
CA GLY A 967 41.69 -6.59 -57.03
C GLY A 967 43.06 -7.20 -56.71
N TYR A 968 43.15 -8.14 -55.76
CA TYR A 968 44.12 -9.28 -55.75
C TYR A 968 43.90 -10.23 -54.57
N PHE A 969 43.15 -11.33 -54.77
CA PHE A 969 43.53 -12.70 -54.32
C PHE A 969 42.56 -13.76 -54.86
N GLU A 970 42.86 -14.32 -56.03
CA GLU A 970 42.19 -15.54 -56.49
C GLU A 970 42.79 -16.78 -55.81
N ARG A 971 41.93 -17.62 -55.22
CA ARG A 971 41.68 -19.01 -55.69
C ARG A 971 40.76 -19.75 -54.71
N LEU A 972 39.50 -19.93 -55.13
CA LEU A 972 38.56 -20.83 -54.48
C LEU A 972 37.83 -21.61 -55.57
N HIS A 973 38.44 -22.72 -56.02
CA HIS A 973 37.80 -23.67 -56.91
C HIS A 973 38.45 -25.06 -56.76
N ASP A 974 37.72 -25.98 -56.13
CA ASP A 974 37.41 -27.26 -56.77
C ASP A 974 36.17 -27.92 -56.13
N LEU A 975 35.28 -28.42 -57.00
CA LEU A 975 34.36 -29.57 -56.84
C LEU A 975 33.77 -29.87 -55.44
N LYS A 976 32.47 -29.76 -55.13
CA LYS A 976 31.22 -29.51 -55.89
C LYS A 976 30.73 -30.54 -56.92
N ALA A 977 30.57 -31.79 -56.48
CA ALA A 977 29.55 -32.78 -56.89
C ALA A 977 29.60 -33.93 -55.85
N GLY A 978 28.59 -34.74 -55.51
CA GLY A 978 27.17 -34.95 -55.84
C GLY A 978 26.75 -36.21 -55.03
N HIS A 979 25.50 -36.64 -54.85
CA HIS A 979 24.19 -36.28 -55.43
C HIS A 979 23.09 -36.88 -54.48
N THR A 980 21.87 -36.32 -54.48
CA THR A 980 20.51 -36.95 -54.28
C THR A 980 20.32 -38.27 -53.46
N GLU A 981 19.21 -38.51 -52.73
CA GLU A 981 17.83 -37.97 -52.81
C GLU A 981 16.95 -38.28 -51.56
N ARG A 982 15.78 -37.61 -51.47
CA ARG A 982 14.48 -37.91 -50.78
C ARG A 982 14.44 -38.82 -49.52
N GLY A 983 13.68 -38.48 -48.46
CA GLY A 983 12.78 -37.33 -48.22
C GLY A 983 11.69 -37.66 -47.17
N VAL A 984 10.60 -36.84 -47.12
CA VAL A 984 9.32 -37.08 -46.37
C VAL A 984 9.42 -36.91 -44.83
N GLU A 985 8.61 -36.16 -44.07
CA GLU A 985 7.51 -35.17 -44.28
C GLU A 985 7.52 -34.20 -43.05
N LEU A 986 7.51 -32.87 -43.20
CA LEU A 986 6.36 -31.92 -43.30
C LEU A 986 5.50 -31.68 -42.03
N GLN A 987 5.67 -30.49 -41.43
CA GLN A 987 4.60 -29.54 -41.05
C GLN A 987 5.24 -28.19 -40.64
N HIS A 988 5.37 -27.23 -41.57
CA HIS A 988 4.42 -26.14 -41.90
C HIS A 988 4.21 -25.05 -40.83
N VAL A 989 4.83 -23.89 -41.10
CA VAL A 989 4.45 -22.57 -40.56
C VAL A 989 3.35 -21.99 -41.48
N PRO A 990 2.33 -21.31 -40.90
CA PRO A 990 2.23 -19.84 -40.95
C PRO A 990 2.14 -19.23 -39.53
N GLY A 991 2.45 -17.96 -39.29
CA GLY A 991 3.03 -16.93 -40.17
C GLY A 991 2.99 -15.54 -39.50
N SER A 992 4.15 -14.89 -39.34
CA SER A 992 4.39 -13.47 -39.02
C SER A 992 3.42 -12.71 -38.09
N GLY A 993 3.88 -12.31 -36.89
CA GLY A 993 3.09 -11.45 -35.98
C GLY A 993 3.81 -10.90 -34.74
N ASN A 994 4.99 -10.28 -34.89
CA ASN A 994 5.55 -9.38 -33.86
C ASN A 994 4.75 -8.03 -33.89
N VAL A 995 4.70 -7.15 -32.88
CA VAL A 995 5.71 -6.73 -31.89
C VAL A 995 5.09 -6.36 -30.52
N CYS A 996 5.86 -6.68 -29.48
CA CYS A 996 5.90 -6.21 -28.07
C CYS A 996 4.98 -5.10 -27.52
N LEU A 997 4.44 -5.41 -26.32
CA LEU A 997 4.52 -4.67 -25.04
C LEU A 997 3.65 -3.43 -24.69
N ASN A 998 3.18 -3.52 -23.44
CA ASN A 998 2.87 -2.47 -22.43
C ASN A 998 1.51 -1.74 -22.41
N ASP A 999 0.76 -2.08 -21.34
CA ASP A 999 0.05 -1.18 -20.40
C ASP A 999 -0.93 -0.12 -20.97
N LEU A 1000 -2.22 -0.18 -20.63
CA LEU A 1000 -2.68 0.04 -19.25
C LEU A 1000 -4.02 -0.64 -18.89
N SER A 1001 -4.29 -0.74 -17.59
CA SER A 1001 -5.46 -1.38 -16.99
C SER A 1001 -6.69 -0.48 -16.84
N ALA A 1002 -7.89 -1.00 -17.11
CA ALA A 1002 -9.02 -1.02 -16.13
C ALA A 1002 -10.29 -1.76 -16.63
N LEU A 1003 -10.93 -2.49 -15.71
CA LEU A 1003 -12.40 -2.75 -15.64
C LEU A 1003 -13.13 -3.41 -16.85
N ALA A 1004 -12.73 -4.65 -17.13
CA ALA A 1004 -13.59 -5.84 -17.27
C ALA A 1004 -15.08 -5.71 -17.74
N PRO A 1005 -15.41 -6.28 -18.91
CA PRO A 1005 -16.71 -6.92 -19.18
C PRO A 1005 -16.70 -8.40 -18.79
N SER A 1006 -17.88 -8.98 -18.51
CA SER A 1006 -18.03 -10.44 -18.29
C SER A 1006 -18.17 -11.19 -19.62
N PRO A 1007 -17.45 -12.31 -19.85
CA PRO A 1007 -17.53 -13.04 -21.11
C PRO A 1007 -18.75 -13.95 -21.15
N HIS A 1008 -19.81 -13.51 -21.85
CA HIS A 1008 -20.86 -14.42 -22.33
C HIS A 1008 -20.31 -15.28 -23.48
N MET A 1009 -19.64 -16.37 -23.11
CA MET A 1009 -18.99 -17.31 -24.04
C MET A 1009 -19.98 -17.89 -25.06
N SER A 1010 -19.58 -17.90 -26.34
CA SER A 1010 -20.36 -18.52 -27.42
C SER A 1010 -20.47 -20.05 -27.25
N LEU A 1011 -21.58 -20.61 -27.74
CA LEU A 1011 -21.96 -22.00 -27.44
C LEU A 1011 -21.01 -23.05 -28.01
N ASP A 1012 -20.34 -22.77 -29.13
CA ASP A 1012 -19.43 -23.74 -29.77
C ASP A 1012 -18.02 -23.74 -29.13
N SER A 1013 -17.50 -22.59 -28.69
CA SER A 1013 -16.27 -22.53 -27.88
C SER A 1013 -16.36 -23.43 -26.63
N ARG A 1014 -17.56 -23.49 -26.02
CA ARG A 1014 -17.84 -24.34 -24.87
C ARG A 1014 -17.81 -25.85 -25.18
N ARG A 1015 -18.01 -26.25 -26.44
CA ARG A 1015 -17.89 -27.65 -26.90
C ARG A 1015 -16.44 -28.04 -27.15
N GLU A 1016 -15.65 -27.15 -27.75
CA GLU A 1016 -14.21 -27.30 -27.95
C GLU A 1016 -13.49 -27.49 -26.61
N LEU A 1017 -13.72 -26.57 -25.67
CA LEU A 1017 -13.13 -26.61 -24.32
C LEU A 1017 -13.57 -27.86 -23.53
N ALA A 1018 -14.85 -28.23 -23.59
CA ALA A 1018 -15.35 -29.43 -22.92
C ALA A 1018 -14.85 -30.75 -23.56
N ARG A 1019 -14.27 -30.71 -24.76
CA ARG A 1019 -13.53 -31.83 -25.36
C ARG A 1019 -12.09 -31.85 -24.88
N GLN A 1020 -11.39 -30.72 -24.98
CA GLN A 1020 -10.01 -30.60 -24.50
C GLN A 1020 -9.88 -30.93 -23.01
N GLU A 1021 -10.82 -30.48 -22.17
CA GLU A 1021 -10.87 -30.83 -20.73
C GLU A 1021 -10.99 -32.35 -20.49
N ARG A 1022 -11.75 -33.06 -21.32
CA ARG A 1022 -11.89 -34.53 -21.22
C ARG A 1022 -10.61 -35.27 -21.64
N GLU A 1023 -9.94 -34.77 -22.69
CA GLU A 1023 -8.67 -35.31 -23.17
C GLU A 1023 -7.56 -35.06 -22.11
N LEU A 1024 -7.45 -33.84 -21.57
CA LEU A 1024 -6.53 -33.50 -20.48
C LEU A 1024 -6.81 -34.32 -19.21
N MET A 1025 -8.09 -34.52 -18.85
CA MET A 1025 -8.49 -35.37 -17.71
C MET A 1025 -8.24 -36.86 -17.96
N ALA A 1026 -8.14 -37.32 -19.21
CA ALA A 1026 -7.69 -38.68 -19.52
C ALA A 1026 -6.17 -38.80 -19.33
N GLU A 1027 -5.39 -37.81 -19.77
CA GLU A 1027 -3.94 -37.76 -19.54
C GLU A 1027 -3.59 -37.68 -18.05
N VAL A 1028 -4.24 -36.81 -17.28
CA VAL A 1028 -4.04 -36.72 -15.82
C VAL A 1028 -4.39 -38.05 -15.13
N ARG A 1029 -5.38 -38.81 -15.63
CA ARG A 1029 -5.67 -40.17 -15.14
C ARG A 1029 -4.58 -41.17 -15.51
N GLN A 1030 -3.99 -41.10 -16.71
CA GLN A 1030 -2.82 -41.92 -17.07
C GLN A 1030 -1.60 -41.56 -16.21
N LEU A 1031 -1.33 -40.28 -16.00
CA LEU A 1031 -0.21 -39.78 -15.20
C LEU A 1031 -0.33 -40.23 -13.73
N ARG A 1032 -1.53 -40.12 -13.13
CA ARG A 1032 -1.82 -40.65 -11.78
C ARG A 1032 -1.68 -42.18 -11.72
N ARG A 1033 -2.03 -42.92 -12.79
CA ARG A 1033 -1.78 -44.37 -12.88
C ARG A 1033 -0.28 -44.70 -12.95
N ARG A 1034 0.51 -43.96 -13.75
CA ARG A 1034 1.99 -44.11 -13.80
C ARG A 1034 2.65 -43.82 -12.46
N LEU A 1035 2.26 -42.73 -11.79
CA LEU A 1035 2.77 -42.37 -10.46
C LEU A 1035 2.40 -43.42 -9.40
N THR A 1036 1.19 -43.96 -9.41
CA THR A 1036 0.77 -45.03 -8.48
C THR A 1036 1.39 -46.40 -8.78
N SER A 1037 1.79 -46.68 -10.03
CA SER A 1037 2.64 -47.85 -10.33
C SER A 1037 4.08 -47.65 -9.86
N GLN A 1038 4.63 -46.44 -9.99
CA GLN A 1038 5.99 -46.12 -9.52
C GLN A 1038 6.11 -46.14 -7.99
N THR A 1039 5.10 -45.71 -7.24
CA THR A 1039 5.11 -45.84 -5.77
C THR A 1039 4.95 -47.28 -5.31
N LYS A 1040 4.09 -48.09 -5.97
CA LYS A 1040 4.01 -49.54 -5.70
C LYS A 1040 5.33 -50.28 -5.99
N ALA A 1041 6.09 -49.84 -6.99
CA ALA A 1041 7.40 -50.41 -7.31
C ALA A 1041 8.53 -50.03 -6.32
N ARG A 1042 8.29 -49.09 -5.39
CA ARG A 1042 9.31 -48.60 -4.43
C ARG A 1042 9.22 -49.17 -3.01
N HIS A 1043 8.26 -50.06 -2.73
CA HIS A 1043 8.08 -50.63 -1.39
C HIS A 1043 7.98 -52.17 -1.42
N SER A 1044 9.14 -52.82 -1.43
CA SER A 1044 9.29 -54.21 -0.93
C SER A 1044 9.44 -54.17 0.60
N PRO A 1045 8.79 -55.06 1.36
CA PRO A 1045 8.82 -55.00 2.83
C PRO A 1045 10.16 -55.51 3.39
N ALA A 1046 10.86 -54.66 4.14
CA ALA A 1046 12.01 -55.08 4.95
C ALA A 1046 11.53 -55.47 6.36
N HIS A 1047 11.83 -56.70 6.77
CA HIS A 1047 11.60 -57.16 8.14
C HIS A 1047 12.56 -56.45 9.12
N PHE A 1048 12.06 -56.07 10.30
CA PHE A 1048 12.86 -55.82 11.49
C PHE A 1048 12.37 -56.69 12.65
N PRO A 1049 13.28 -57.26 13.47
CA PRO A 1049 12.91 -58.11 14.61
C PRO A 1049 12.46 -57.28 15.82
N ALA A 1050 11.81 -57.94 16.78
CA ALA A 1050 11.29 -57.31 18.00
C ALA A 1050 12.15 -57.59 19.24
N THR A 1051 12.40 -56.54 20.02
CA THR A 1051 12.84 -56.56 21.43
C THR A 1051 12.13 -55.40 22.13
N THR A 1052 11.03 -55.64 22.86
CA THR A 1052 10.97 -55.98 24.31
C THR A 1052 11.30 -54.80 25.22
N TRP A 1053 10.38 -54.53 26.16
CA TRP A 1053 10.41 -53.37 27.06
C TRP A 1053 11.34 -53.56 28.27
N THR A 1054 11.91 -52.45 28.74
CA THR A 1054 11.89 -52.00 30.16
C THR A 1054 11.76 -50.49 30.18
#